data_AF-A0A7R7GW95-F1
#
_entry.id   AF-A0A7R7GW95-F1
#
_cell.length_a   1.000
_cell.length_b   1.000
_cell.length_c   1.000
_cell.angle_alpha   90.00
_cell.angle_beta   90.00
_cell.angle_gamma   90.00
#
_symmetry.space_group_name_H-M   'P 1'
#
loop_
_entity.id
_entity.type
_entity.pdbx_description
1 polymer ?
#
loop_
_entity_poly.entity_id
_entity_poly.type
_entity_poly.pdbx_seq_one_letter_code
_entity_poly.pdbx_strand_id
1 'polypeptide(L)'
;MAEALRVRGIPVEVVGLAGLLSVPEVADLVAMLRLVADPTAGTAAMRVLTGPRWRLGARDIAALWRRARELAGDGHGRRALSAEQIAAGSGPDSDTACLADAISDPGPASRYSPAGYRRIVALANELTALRAHLAHPLPDLVAEVRRTLGVDCEARAAQPVHGGWAEAEHLDAFADVVTGYADRATASPALCPPSVAGLLAYLDTAAVVENGLPPPQLAVVPDRVQVLTVHAAKGLEWQVVAVPHLSTGVFPSTASTRTWLTDAADLPPLLRGDRASAGLPGVPVLDTSGVANRKQLSDKISAHRRLLDQRRADEERRLLYVAITRAEDTLLLSGHHWGATGAKPRGPSDFLCELKDVIDRSAAGGEPCGVVEQWAPAPAAGEPNPLRDKTIEAIWPADPLGERRDDVERGAALVAAAMSGDPPADARDGWVADVDALLAERTRESRQRPPALPNQLSVSDVVELGRDPAAARRRLTCRLPARPDPHAVLGNAFHDWVQRFYGAERLFDLDDLPGADTGVAQADAEELAALQAAFTRSAWAARTPVAVEVPFEMAIGDTVVRGRIDAVFADPDGGAIVVDWKTGEPPEGSRAISHAAVQLAVYRLAWAALQGCPESAVRAAFHYVRSGVTIVPDKFPGPDELAALLGDTRP
;
A
#
# COMPACT_ATOMS: atom_id res chain seq x y z
N MET A 1 21.40 21.04 18.19
CA MET A 1 22.49 20.16 18.69
C MET A 1 22.93 19.17 17.63
N ALA A 2 22.04 18.28 17.14
CA ALA A 2 22.38 17.30 16.09
C ALA A 2 23.10 17.92 14.88
N GLU A 3 22.59 19.06 14.37
CA GLU A 3 23.24 19.77 13.26
C GLU A 3 24.68 20.22 13.58
N ALA A 4 24.91 20.78 14.77
CA ALA A 4 26.23 21.24 15.18
C ALA A 4 27.25 20.11 15.41
N LEU A 5 26.78 18.88 15.62
CA LEU A 5 27.60 17.68 15.71
C LEU A 5 27.90 17.13 14.30
N ARG A 6 26.92 17.11 13.40
CA ARG A 6 27.10 16.70 12.00
C ARG A 6 28.11 17.56 11.26
N VAL A 7 28.05 18.89 11.46
CA VAL A 7 29.05 19.84 10.91
C VAL A 7 30.48 19.54 11.39
N ARG A 8 30.64 18.83 12.52
CA ARG A 8 31.95 18.38 13.02
C ARG A 8 32.31 16.95 12.58
N GLY A 9 31.54 16.36 11.67
CA GLY A 9 31.75 14.99 11.19
C GLY A 9 31.34 13.90 12.18
N ILE A 10 30.54 14.23 13.21
CA ILE A 10 30.07 13.25 14.19
C ILE A 10 28.73 12.68 13.71
N PRO A 11 28.61 11.35 13.52
CA PRO A 11 27.33 10.72 13.18
C PRO A 11 26.31 10.92 14.31
N VAL A 12 25.13 11.44 13.98
CA VAL A 12 24.07 11.68 14.96
C VAL A 12 22.77 11.04 14.52
N GLU A 13 22.22 10.23 15.43
CA GLU A 13 20.87 9.71 15.37
C GLU A 13 19.99 10.49 16.33
N VAL A 14 18.88 11.03 15.82
CA VAL A 14 17.89 11.71 16.64
C VAL A 14 16.73 10.77 16.89
N VAL A 15 16.49 10.48 18.16
CA VAL A 15 15.57 9.45 18.61
C VAL A 15 14.40 10.08 19.35
N GLY A 16 13.18 9.82 18.88
CA GLY A 16 11.94 10.17 19.60
C GLY A 16 11.64 11.67 19.72
N LEU A 17 12.39 12.56 19.04
CA LEU A 17 12.07 13.99 18.95
C LEU A 17 11.01 14.29 17.88
N ALA A 18 10.89 13.44 16.88
CA ALA A 18 9.89 13.52 15.84
C ALA A 18 9.44 12.10 15.48
N GLY A 19 8.14 11.89 15.29
CA GLY A 19 7.61 10.56 15.02
C GLY A 19 7.98 10.03 13.63
N LEU A 20 7.71 8.75 13.41
CA LEU A 20 7.94 8.04 12.14
C LEU A 20 7.50 8.82 10.90
N LEU A 21 6.38 9.56 10.96
CA LEU A 21 5.85 10.34 9.84
C LEU A 21 6.71 11.56 9.43
N SER A 22 7.69 11.95 10.25
CA SER A 22 8.63 13.03 9.95
C SER A 22 9.90 12.54 9.24
N VAL A 23 10.15 11.23 9.26
CA VAL A 23 11.29 10.60 8.59
C VAL A 23 11.17 10.87 7.09
N PRO A 24 12.22 11.37 6.40
CA PRO A 24 12.11 11.88 5.03
C PRO A 24 11.49 10.88 4.04
N GLU A 25 11.91 9.61 4.09
CA GLU A 25 11.45 8.56 3.18
C GLU A 25 9.98 8.19 3.42
N VAL A 26 9.55 8.16 4.69
CA VAL A 26 8.15 7.92 5.08
C VAL A 26 7.28 9.11 4.70
N ALA A 27 7.77 10.33 4.93
CA ALA A 27 7.06 11.56 4.58
C ALA A 27 6.87 11.71 3.05
N ASP A 28 7.85 11.29 2.25
CA ASP A 28 7.73 11.24 0.78
C ASP A 28 6.72 10.19 0.32
N LEU A 29 6.74 9.01 0.94
CA LEU A 29 5.75 7.95 0.71
C LEU A 29 4.32 8.42 1.03
N VAL A 30 4.11 9.04 2.19
CA VAL A 30 2.81 9.57 2.61
C VAL A 30 2.36 10.72 1.71
N ALA A 31 3.28 11.60 1.27
CA ALA A 31 2.93 12.69 0.35
C ALA A 31 2.52 12.18 -1.03
N MET A 32 3.19 11.15 -1.56
CA MET A 32 2.75 10.50 -2.81
C MET A 32 1.39 9.82 -2.62
N LEU A 33 1.18 9.09 -1.52
CA LEU A 33 -0.10 8.45 -1.22
C LEU A 33 -1.24 9.47 -1.12
N ARG A 34 -1.00 10.64 -0.49
CA ARG A 34 -1.94 11.76 -0.45
C ARG A 34 -2.26 12.27 -1.84
N LEU A 35 -1.26 12.50 -2.69
CA LEU A 35 -1.47 13.01 -4.05
C LEU A 35 -2.23 12.03 -4.95
N VAL A 36 -2.04 10.72 -4.74
CA VAL A 36 -2.78 9.66 -5.42
C VAL A 36 -4.25 9.67 -5.00
N ALA A 37 -4.54 9.78 -3.70
CA ALA A 37 -5.88 9.69 -3.13
C ALA A 37 -6.70 10.98 -3.19
N ASP A 38 -6.06 12.12 -2.98
CA ASP A 38 -6.68 13.45 -2.90
C ASP A 38 -5.95 14.43 -3.84
N PRO A 39 -6.54 14.78 -5.00
CA PRO A 39 -5.93 15.73 -5.93
C PRO A 39 -5.85 17.16 -5.37
N THR A 40 -6.64 17.48 -4.34
CA THR A 40 -6.67 18.81 -3.69
C THR A 40 -5.56 19.01 -2.65
N ALA A 41 -4.81 17.95 -2.33
CA ALA A 41 -3.69 17.97 -1.37
C ALA A 41 -2.46 18.74 -1.90
N GLY A 42 -2.59 20.06 -2.04
CA GLY A 42 -1.59 20.94 -2.65
C GLY A 42 -0.24 20.95 -1.93
N THR A 43 -0.22 20.78 -0.61
CA THR A 43 1.02 20.69 0.18
C THR A 43 1.80 19.41 -0.14
N ALA A 44 1.10 18.28 -0.29
CA ALA A 44 1.68 17.02 -0.72
C ALA A 44 2.19 17.10 -2.17
N ALA A 45 1.42 17.73 -3.07
CA ALA A 45 1.85 18.02 -4.43
C ALA A 45 3.15 18.82 -4.45
N MET A 46 3.25 19.89 -3.65
CA MET A 46 4.48 20.70 -3.57
C MET A 46 5.67 19.89 -3.06
N ARG A 47 5.49 19.02 -2.06
CA ARG A 47 6.54 18.13 -1.59
C ARG A 47 7.03 17.19 -2.70
N VAL A 48 6.13 16.56 -3.45
CA VAL A 48 6.48 15.68 -4.57
C VAL A 48 7.19 16.48 -5.67
N LEU A 49 6.62 17.59 -6.14
CA LEU A 49 7.15 18.38 -7.26
C LEU A 49 8.53 19.00 -6.98
N THR A 50 8.77 19.41 -5.74
CA THR A 50 10.03 20.06 -5.31
C THR A 50 11.05 19.09 -4.69
N GLY A 51 10.66 17.84 -4.46
CA GLY A 51 11.51 16.80 -3.90
C GLY A 51 12.71 16.43 -4.80
N PRO A 52 13.67 15.67 -4.27
CA PRO A 52 14.96 15.40 -4.93
C PRO A 52 14.84 14.64 -6.26
N ARG A 53 13.76 13.86 -6.46
CA ARG A 53 13.50 13.11 -7.70
C ARG A 53 13.10 14.01 -8.88
N TRP A 54 12.15 14.94 -8.68
CA TRP A 54 11.56 15.72 -9.77
C TRP A 54 12.14 17.14 -9.88
N ARG A 55 12.48 17.78 -8.75
CA ARG A 55 13.14 19.10 -8.67
C ARG A 55 12.62 20.11 -9.69
N LEU A 56 11.31 20.31 -9.77
CA LEU A 56 10.75 21.33 -10.65
C LEU A 56 11.13 22.73 -10.14
N GLY A 57 11.56 23.59 -11.06
CA GLY A 57 11.92 24.97 -10.73
C GLY A 57 10.69 25.86 -10.57
N ALA A 58 10.86 27.01 -9.93
CA ALA A 58 9.80 27.99 -9.67
C ALA A 58 9.00 28.37 -10.93
N ARG A 59 9.68 28.52 -12.07
CA ARG A 59 9.05 28.86 -13.36
C ARG A 59 8.06 27.80 -13.83
N ASP A 60 8.45 26.53 -13.78
CA ASP A 60 7.60 25.42 -14.25
C ASP A 60 6.44 25.18 -13.28
N ILE A 61 6.66 25.33 -11.97
CA ILE A 61 5.59 25.28 -10.96
C ILE A 61 4.57 26.40 -11.18
N ALA A 62 5.03 27.64 -11.41
CA ALA A 62 4.14 28.76 -11.71
C ALA A 62 3.38 28.59 -13.05
N ALA A 63 3.98 27.92 -14.04
CA ALA A 63 3.30 27.55 -15.28
C ALA A 63 2.21 26.51 -15.03
N LEU A 64 2.49 25.50 -14.21
CA LEU A 64 1.54 24.46 -13.82
C LEU A 64 0.36 25.05 -13.04
N TRP A 65 0.61 25.99 -12.13
CA TRP A 65 -0.45 26.69 -11.41
C TRP A 65 -1.35 27.52 -12.34
N ARG A 66 -0.79 28.17 -13.36
CA ARG A 66 -1.60 28.85 -14.38
C ARG A 66 -2.49 27.87 -15.14
N ARG A 67 -1.98 26.68 -15.48
CA ARG A 67 -2.78 25.61 -16.10
C ARG A 67 -3.90 25.13 -15.17
N ALA A 68 -3.62 24.91 -13.88
CA ALA A 68 -4.63 24.52 -12.89
C ALA A 68 -5.80 25.51 -12.83
N ARG A 69 -5.50 26.81 -12.84
CA ARG A 69 -6.52 27.87 -12.84
C ARG A 69 -7.33 27.93 -14.13
N GLU A 70 -6.70 27.65 -15.27
CA GLU A 70 -7.42 27.53 -16.56
C GLU A 70 -8.40 26.35 -16.55
N LEU A 71 -7.99 25.20 -16.00
CA LEU A 71 -8.84 24.01 -15.89
C LEU A 71 -10.03 24.24 -14.95
N ALA A 72 -9.82 24.94 -13.84
CA ALA A 72 -10.89 25.30 -12.91
C ALA A 72 -11.84 26.41 -13.42
N GLY A 73 -11.65 26.93 -14.64
CA GLY A 73 -12.50 27.98 -15.21
C GLY A 73 -12.31 29.38 -14.59
N ASP A 74 -11.29 29.54 -13.76
CA ASP A 74 -11.00 30.70 -12.89
C ASP A 74 -10.50 31.95 -13.68
N GLY A 75 -10.49 31.86 -15.01
CA GLY A 75 -10.12 32.91 -15.96
C GLY A 75 -11.24 33.91 -16.27
N HIS A 76 -12.48 33.68 -15.82
CA HIS A 76 -13.58 34.64 -15.97
C HIS A 76 -13.69 35.50 -14.71
N GLY A 77 -13.37 36.79 -14.87
CA GLY A 77 -13.11 37.75 -13.80
C GLY A 77 -14.07 37.74 -12.61
N ARG A 78 -13.53 38.09 -11.44
CA ARG A 78 -14.20 38.32 -10.13
C ARG A 78 -15.56 38.99 -10.31
N ARG A 79 -16.59 38.19 -10.53
CA ARG A 79 -17.99 38.59 -10.41
C ARG A 79 -18.31 38.54 -8.91
N ALA A 80 -19.05 39.51 -8.39
CA ALA A 80 -19.50 39.45 -7.00
C ALA A 80 -20.31 38.17 -6.81
N LEU A 81 -19.76 37.22 -6.05
CA LEU A 81 -20.39 35.93 -5.79
C LEU A 81 -21.57 36.14 -4.83
N SER A 82 -22.73 35.55 -5.12
CA SER A 82 -23.85 35.53 -4.17
C SER A 82 -23.52 34.66 -2.95
N ALA A 83 -24.27 34.83 -1.86
CA ALA A 83 -24.10 33.99 -0.67
C ALA A 83 -24.31 32.50 -0.99
N GLU A 84 -25.21 32.16 -1.93
CA GLU A 84 -25.37 30.77 -2.39
C GLU A 84 -24.14 30.26 -3.14
N GLN A 85 -23.47 31.10 -3.93
CA GLN A 85 -22.24 30.71 -4.64
C GLN A 85 -21.03 30.56 -3.69
N ILE A 86 -20.98 31.35 -2.62
CA ILE A 86 -19.98 31.21 -1.55
C ILE A 86 -20.21 29.92 -0.76
N ALA A 87 -21.47 29.60 -0.47
CA ALA A 87 -21.84 28.34 0.19
C ALA A 87 -21.56 27.12 -0.71
N ALA A 88 -21.88 27.19 -2.00
CA ALA A 88 -21.58 26.14 -2.98
C ALA A 88 -20.06 25.94 -3.17
N GLY A 89 -19.28 27.02 -3.20
CA GLY A 89 -17.81 26.96 -3.28
C GLY A 89 -17.11 26.48 -2.01
N SER A 90 -17.85 26.27 -0.91
CA SER A 90 -17.35 25.68 0.34
C SER A 90 -17.91 24.28 0.58
N GLY A 91 -18.71 23.75 -0.36
CA GLY A 91 -19.26 22.39 -0.30
C GLY A 91 -18.23 21.32 -0.70
N PRO A 92 -18.51 20.04 -0.42
CA PRO A 92 -17.64 18.93 -0.78
C PRO A 92 -17.47 18.78 -2.31
N ASP A 93 -18.45 19.24 -3.09
CA ASP A 93 -18.43 19.21 -4.55
C ASP A 93 -17.86 20.51 -5.17
N SER A 94 -17.04 21.25 -4.42
CA SER A 94 -16.47 22.51 -4.90
C SER A 94 -15.29 22.26 -5.84
N ASP A 95 -15.41 22.72 -7.08
CA ASP A 95 -14.33 22.70 -8.06
C ASP A 95 -13.29 23.78 -7.70
N THR A 96 -12.20 23.38 -7.06
CA THR A 96 -11.08 24.25 -6.73
C THR A 96 -9.87 23.95 -7.61
N ALA A 97 -9.15 24.99 -8.01
CA ALA A 97 -7.94 24.82 -8.81
C ALA A 97 -6.89 24.01 -8.03
N CYS A 98 -6.55 22.82 -8.52
CA CYS A 98 -5.59 21.93 -7.90
C CYS A 98 -4.41 21.62 -8.83
N LEU A 99 -3.23 21.39 -8.25
CA LEU A 99 -2.02 21.07 -9.02
C LEU A 99 -2.09 19.68 -9.66
N ALA A 100 -2.76 18.72 -9.02
CA ALA A 100 -2.84 17.34 -9.49
C ALA A 100 -3.55 17.21 -10.86
N ASP A 101 -4.59 18.00 -11.09
CA ASP A 101 -5.30 18.04 -12.37
C ASP A 101 -4.42 18.61 -13.47
N ALA A 102 -3.66 19.67 -13.16
CA ALA A 102 -2.70 20.24 -14.10
C ALA A 102 -1.50 19.32 -14.37
N ILE A 103 -1.13 18.42 -13.44
CA ILE A 103 -0.15 17.36 -13.72
C ILE A 103 -0.73 16.36 -14.71
N SER A 104 -1.99 15.97 -14.50
CA SER A 104 -2.69 14.98 -15.35
C SER A 104 -3.00 15.53 -16.74
N ASP A 105 -3.27 16.84 -16.86
CA ASP A 105 -3.43 17.58 -18.10
C ASP A 105 -2.57 18.86 -18.10
N PRO A 106 -1.26 18.74 -18.42
CA PRO A 106 -0.34 19.88 -18.41
C PRO A 106 -0.57 20.85 -19.58
N GLY A 107 -1.37 20.46 -20.58
CA GLY A 107 -1.53 21.22 -21.81
C GLY A 107 -0.25 21.28 -22.68
N PRO A 108 -0.08 22.34 -23.49
CA PRO A 108 1.02 22.44 -24.46
C PRO A 108 2.41 22.53 -23.82
N ALA A 109 3.36 21.75 -24.35
CA ALA A 109 4.74 21.69 -23.89
C ALA A 109 5.48 23.05 -23.93
N SER A 110 5.07 23.96 -24.81
CA SER A 110 5.68 25.28 -24.99
C SER A 110 5.58 26.21 -23.77
N ARG A 111 4.72 25.89 -22.79
CA ARG A 111 4.54 26.65 -21.56
C ARG A 111 5.61 26.36 -20.50
N TYR A 112 6.33 25.25 -20.65
CA TYR A 112 7.29 24.73 -19.68
C TYR A 112 8.69 24.65 -20.28
N SER A 113 9.69 24.40 -19.43
CA SER A 113 11.00 23.96 -19.92
C SER A 113 10.91 22.55 -20.54
N PRO A 114 11.75 22.19 -21.54
CA PRO A 114 11.74 20.85 -22.12
C PRO A 114 12.00 19.73 -21.09
N ALA A 115 12.88 19.98 -20.12
CA ALA A 115 13.15 19.04 -19.03
C ALA A 115 11.98 18.97 -18.04
N GLY A 116 11.39 20.11 -17.67
CA GLY A 116 10.24 20.19 -16.78
C GLY A 116 9.02 19.47 -17.35
N TYR A 117 8.70 19.68 -18.62
CA TYR A 117 7.58 19.00 -19.27
C TYR A 117 7.75 17.48 -19.28
N ARG A 118 8.95 16.97 -19.60
CA ARG A 118 9.22 15.52 -19.54
C ARG A 118 8.98 14.96 -18.14
N ARG A 119 9.42 15.67 -17.10
CA ARG A 119 9.23 15.26 -15.70
C ARG A 119 7.76 15.29 -15.28
N ILE A 120 7.01 16.31 -15.70
CA ILE A 120 5.58 16.43 -15.42
C ILE A 120 4.82 15.26 -16.07
N VAL A 121 5.09 14.96 -17.35
CA VAL A 121 4.45 13.84 -18.05
C VAL A 121 4.81 12.49 -17.42
N ALA A 122 6.07 12.29 -17.02
CA ALA A 122 6.47 11.08 -16.32
C ALA A 122 5.74 10.91 -14.98
N LEU A 123 5.65 11.98 -14.18
CA LEU A 123 4.89 11.99 -12.93
C LEU A 123 3.39 11.73 -13.18
N ALA A 124 2.81 12.33 -14.22
CA ALA A 124 1.42 12.10 -14.59
C ALA A 124 1.14 10.62 -14.86
N ASN A 125 2.01 9.96 -15.63
CA ASN A 125 1.90 8.52 -15.92
C ASN A 125 2.00 7.67 -14.65
N GLU A 126 2.91 8.01 -13.73
CA GLU A 126 3.03 7.32 -12.44
C GLU A 126 1.76 7.49 -11.59
N LEU A 127 1.20 8.70 -11.52
CA LEU A 127 -0.05 8.95 -10.82
C LEU A 127 -1.22 8.18 -11.44
N THR A 128 -1.31 8.13 -12.78
CA THR A 128 -2.34 7.35 -13.47
C THR A 128 -2.23 5.86 -13.13
N ALA A 129 -1.02 5.30 -13.13
CA ALA A 129 -0.79 3.91 -12.77
C ALA A 129 -1.16 3.63 -11.30
N LEU A 130 -0.67 4.45 -10.36
CA LEU A 130 -0.96 4.29 -8.94
C LEU A 130 -2.45 4.45 -8.61
N ARG A 131 -3.16 5.37 -9.28
CA ARG A 131 -4.61 5.55 -9.12
C ARG A 131 -5.41 4.34 -9.57
N ALA A 132 -4.92 3.55 -10.52
CA ALA A 132 -5.55 2.29 -10.92
C ALA A 132 -5.53 1.24 -9.80
N HIS A 133 -4.64 1.39 -8.81
CA HIS A 133 -4.49 0.49 -7.67
C HIS A 133 -5.26 0.94 -6.41
N LEU A 134 -6.06 2.02 -6.47
CA LEU A 134 -6.82 2.52 -5.31
C LEU A 134 -7.83 1.52 -4.72
N ALA A 135 -8.27 0.54 -5.51
CA ALA A 135 -9.18 -0.52 -5.07
C ALA A 135 -8.45 -1.74 -4.45
N HIS A 136 -7.12 -1.78 -4.49
CA HIS A 136 -6.34 -2.86 -3.89
C HIS A 136 -6.32 -2.73 -2.36
N PRO A 137 -6.00 -3.82 -1.62
CA PRO A 137 -5.73 -3.74 -0.19
C PRO A 137 -4.68 -2.67 0.13
N LEU A 138 -4.85 -1.98 1.26
CA LEU A 138 -3.97 -0.88 1.68
C LEU A 138 -2.48 -1.26 1.73
N PRO A 139 -2.08 -2.43 2.28
CA PRO A 139 -0.68 -2.84 2.28
C PRO A 139 -0.10 -2.96 0.86
N ASP A 140 -0.88 -3.50 -0.08
CA ASP A 140 -0.45 -3.68 -1.48
C ASP A 140 -0.28 -2.34 -2.18
N LEU A 141 -1.22 -1.40 -1.97
CA LEU A 141 -1.11 -0.05 -2.52
C LEU A 141 0.13 0.67 -1.98
N VAL A 142 0.38 0.59 -0.68
CA VAL A 142 1.54 1.24 -0.05
C VAL A 142 2.84 0.60 -0.55
N ALA A 143 2.89 -0.73 -0.69
CA ALA A 143 4.04 -1.43 -1.27
C ALA A 143 4.29 -1.00 -2.72
N GLU A 144 3.23 -0.81 -3.51
CA GLU A 144 3.33 -0.37 -4.90
C GLU A 144 3.80 1.09 -5.02
N VAL A 145 3.33 1.99 -4.14
CA VAL A 145 3.84 3.38 -4.07
C VAL A 145 5.30 3.39 -3.65
N ARG A 146 5.68 2.62 -2.62
CA ARG A 146 7.07 2.46 -2.14
C ARG A 146 8.00 1.99 -3.27
N ARG A 147 7.58 0.96 -4.01
CA ARG A 147 8.29 0.41 -5.17
C ARG A 147 8.43 1.45 -6.30
N THR A 148 7.35 2.15 -6.63
CA THR A 148 7.35 3.17 -7.71
C THR A 148 8.24 4.36 -7.37
N LEU A 149 8.26 4.78 -6.11
CA LEU A 149 9.13 5.85 -5.62
C LEU A 149 10.61 5.45 -5.58
N GLY A 150 10.92 4.16 -5.44
CA GLY A 150 12.29 3.66 -5.34
C GLY A 150 12.99 4.06 -4.03
N VAL A 151 12.21 4.43 -3.00
CA VAL A 151 12.73 4.95 -1.72
C VAL A 151 13.62 3.96 -0.99
N ASP A 152 13.43 2.65 -1.18
CA ASP A 152 14.29 1.61 -0.59
C ASP A 152 15.74 1.71 -1.03
N CYS A 153 15.96 1.98 -2.32
CA CYS A 153 17.31 2.09 -2.88
C CYS A 153 17.99 3.35 -2.37
N GLU A 154 17.25 4.47 -2.33
CA GLU A 154 17.75 5.76 -1.86
C GLU A 154 18.06 5.74 -0.35
N ALA A 155 17.17 5.15 0.45
CA ALA A 155 17.35 5.00 1.90
C ALA A 155 18.64 4.21 2.21
N ARG A 156 18.87 3.12 1.49
CA ARG A 156 20.09 2.30 1.64
C ARG A 156 21.34 3.00 1.12
N ALA A 157 21.26 3.68 -0.03
CA ALA A 157 22.38 4.44 -0.59
C ALA A 157 22.75 5.67 0.25
N ALA A 158 21.86 6.13 1.14
CA ALA A 158 22.14 7.20 2.09
C ALA A 158 22.92 6.73 3.32
N GLN A 159 22.95 5.42 3.62
CA GLN A 159 23.63 4.89 4.80
C GLN A 159 25.16 4.81 4.60
N PRO A 160 25.95 5.04 5.67
CA PRO A 160 27.39 4.83 5.63
C PRO A 160 27.75 3.34 5.54
N VAL A 161 28.87 3.02 4.88
CA VAL A 161 29.33 1.64 4.59
C VAL A 161 29.52 0.78 5.86
N HIS A 162 29.84 1.41 6.99
CA HIS A 162 30.02 0.70 8.27
C HIS A 162 28.70 0.27 8.94
N GLY A 163 27.55 0.79 8.47
CA GLY A 163 26.23 0.45 9.00
C GLY A 163 25.72 -0.96 8.67
N GLY A 164 26.52 -1.77 7.97
CA GLY A 164 26.09 -3.08 7.48
C GLY A 164 24.93 -2.99 6.49
N TRP A 165 24.26 -4.12 6.25
CA TRP A 165 22.98 -4.15 5.55
C TRP A 165 21.85 -3.75 6.51
N ALA A 166 21.88 -2.52 7.01
CA ALA A 166 20.76 -2.01 7.80
C ALA A 166 19.50 -1.97 6.90
N GLU A 167 18.43 -2.58 7.39
CA GLU A 167 17.16 -2.66 6.69
C GLU A 167 16.53 -1.26 6.55
N ALA A 168 15.55 -1.13 5.67
CA ALA A 168 14.77 0.10 5.57
C ALA A 168 13.78 0.17 6.74
N GLU A 169 14.29 0.10 7.98
CA GLU A 169 13.53 -0.16 9.22
C GLU A 169 12.36 0.82 9.39
N HIS A 170 12.54 2.09 9.01
CA HIS A 170 11.46 3.08 9.06
C HIS A 170 10.34 2.79 8.05
N LEU A 171 10.68 2.35 6.84
CA LEU A 171 9.68 1.99 5.82
C LEU A 171 8.96 0.69 6.18
N ASP A 172 9.66 -0.26 6.80
CA ASP A 172 9.08 -1.52 7.26
C ASP A 172 8.18 -1.28 8.49
N ALA A 173 8.61 -0.49 9.47
CA ALA A 173 7.77 -0.05 10.58
C ALA A 173 6.51 0.70 10.11
N PHE A 174 6.62 1.50 9.04
CA PHE A 174 5.45 2.15 8.46
C PHE A 174 4.51 1.14 7.77
N ALA A 175 5.04 0.14 7.08
CA ALA A 175 4.24 -0.93 6.48
C ALA A 175 3.49 -1.75 7.54
N ASP A 176 4.11 -2.00 8.70
CA ASP A 176 3.48 -2.65 9.85
C ASP A 176 2.31 -1.82 10.41
N VAL A 177 2.48 -0.50 10.52
CA VAL A 177 1.40 0.41 10.93
C VAL A 177 0.22 0.35 9.95
N VAL A 178 0.49 0.36 8.64
CA VAL A 178 -0.54 0.26 7.60
C VAL A 178 -1.27 -1.08 7.69
N THR A 179 -0.53 -2.18 7.85
CA THR A 179 -1.10 -3.52 8.01
C THR A 179 -1.99 -3.60 9.25
N GLY A 180 -1.50 -3.14 10.41
CA GLY A 180 -2.27 -3.11 11.64
C GLY A 180 -3.51 -2.22 11.56
N TYR A 181 -3.46 -1.10 10.81
CA TYR A 181 -4.64 -0.30 10.53
C TYR A 181 -5.65 -1.04 9.64
N ALA A 182 -5.19 -1.66 8.55
CA ALA A 182 -6.03 -2.41 7.62
C ALA A 182 -6.75 -3.57 8.31
N ASP A 183 -6.06 -4.32 9.19
CA ASP A 183 -6.65 -5.40 9.96
C ASP A 183 -7.77 -4.91 10.88
N ARG A 184 -7.56 -3.80 11.59
CA ARG A 184 -8.57 -3.18 12.46
C ARG A 184 -9.77 -2.66 11.69
N ALA A 185 -9.53 -2.01 10.54
CA ALA A 185 -10.59 -1.50 9.67
C ALA A 185 -11.43 -2.65 9.07
N THR A 186 -10.78 -3.75 8.70
CA THR A 186 -11.45 -4.95 8.19
C THR A 186 -12.26 -5.67 9.26
N ALA A 187 -11.80 -5.65 10.52
CA ALA A 187 -12.53 -6.23 11.65
C ALA A 187 -13.80 -5.44 12.01
N SER A 188 -13.81 -4.11 11.78
CA SER A 188 -14.91 -3.21 12.13
C SER A 188 -15.31 -2.26 10.99
N PRO A 189 -15.76 -2.78 9.84
CA PRO A 189 -15.97 -1.99 8.62
C PRO A 189 -17.09 -0.94 8.76
N ALA A 190 -18.03 -1.16 9.69
CA ALA A 190 -19.11 -0.21 9.98
C ALA A 190 -18.63 1.08 10.67
N LEU A 191 -17.50 1.03 11.39
CA LEU A 191 -16.91 2.19 12.07
C LEU A 191 -15.87 2.89 11.20
N CYS A 192 -15.08 2.12 10.44
CA CYS A 192 -14.03 2.66 9.59
C CYS A 192 -13.80 1.72 8.38
N PRO A 193 -14.27 2.07 7.18
CA PRO A 193 -13.99 1.25 6.00
C PRO A 193 -12.48 1.32 5.66
N PRO A 194 -11.85 0.18 5.30
CA PRO A 194 -10.44 0.15 4.91
C PRO A 194 -10.25 0.89 3.59
N SER A 195 -9.96 2.18 3.69
CA SER A 195 -9.84 3.10 2.56
C SER A 195 -8.62 3.98 2.72
N VAL A 196 -8.08 4.47 1.60
CA VAL A 196 -6.90 5.34 1.62
C VAL A 196 -7.21 6.65 2.36
N ALA A 197 -8.40 7.21 2.16
CA ALA A 197 -8.86 8.39 2.89
C ALA A 197 -8.91 8.14 4.41
N GLY A 198 -9.42 6.97 4.84
CA GLY A 198 -9.43 6.57 6.25
C GLY A 198 -8.03 6.45 6.84
N LEU A 199 -7.10 5.83 6.11
CA LEU A 199 -5.69 5.75 6.51
C LEU A 199 -5.08 7.14 6.65
N LEU A 200 -5.27 8.03 5.68
CA LEU A 200 -4.73 9.39 5.72
C LEU A 200 -5.27 10.20 6.90
N ALA A 201 -6.57 10.09 7.20
CA ALA A 201 -7.17 10.72 8.37
C ALA A 201 -6.62 10.16 9.69
N TYR A 202 -6.38 8.84 9.74
CA TYR A 202 -5.69 8.20 10.87
C TYR A 202 -4.27 8.75 11.05
N LEU A 203 -3.50 8.85 9.96
CA LEU A 203 -2.12 9.39 10.00
C LEU A 203 -2.09 10.87 10.41
N ASP A 204 -3.03 11.69 9.93
CA ASP A 204 -3.16 13.09 10.37
C ASP A 204 -3.48 13.20 11.86
N THR A 205 -4.34 12.33 12.36
CA THR A 205 -4.67 12.25 13.79
C THR A 205 -3.45 11.80 14.59
N ALA A 206 -2.74 10.76 14.14
CA ALA A 206 -1.53 10.27 14.80
C ALA A 206 -0.38 11.29 14.78
N ALA A 207 -0.27 12.12 13.73
CA ALA A 207 0.69 13.21 13.67
C ALA A 207 0.48 14.24 14.80
N VAL A 208 -0.78 14.52 15.15
CA VAL A 208 -1.13 15.52 16.18
C VAL A 208 -1.19 14.90 17.58
N VAL A 209 -1.80 13.72 17.72
CA VAL A 209 -2.09 13.08 19.01
C VAL A 209 -0.90 12.25 19.50
N GLU A 210 -0.21 11.55 18.59
CA GLU A 210 0.87 10.62 18.91
C GLU A 210 2.25 11.16 18.52
N ASN A 211 2.34 12.45 18.17
CA ASN A 211 3.56 13.10 17.65
C ASN A 211 4.18 12.39 16.44
N GLY A 212 3.37 11.74 15.60
CA GLY A 212 3.81 11.15 14.33
C GLY A 212 4.15 9.67 14.37
N LEU A 213 3.52 8.90 15.27
CA LEU A 213 3.73 7.45 15.50
C LEU A 213 5.11 7.13 16.11
N PRO A 214 5.21 6.08 16.93
CA PRO A 214 6.48 5.69 17.53
C PRO A 214 7.48 5.29 16.45
N PRO A 215 8.73 5.77 16.52
CA PRO A 215 9.80 5.24 15.68
C PRO A 215 10.09 3.76 16.06
N PRO A 216 10.84 3.01 15.21
CA PRO A 216 11.28 1.66 15.52
C PRO A 216 12.04 1.59 16.86
N GLN A 217 12.11 0.38 17.43
CA GLN A 217 12.68 0.16 18.77
C GLN A 217 14.13 0.66 18.85
N LEU A 218 14.42 1.32 19.97
CA LEU A 218 15.71 1.95 20.21
C LEU A 218 16.72 0.90 20.66
N ALA A 219 17.59 0.49 19.74
CA ALA A 219 18.81 -0.21 20.07
C ALA A 219 19.93 0.82 20.36
N VAL A 220 20.75 0.56 21.37
CA VAL A 220 22.01 1.29 21.52
C VAL A 220 22.92 0.83 20.38
N VAL A 221 23.28 1.75 19.50
CA VAL A 221 24.13 1.41 18.35
C VAL A 221 25.53 1.96 18.55
N PRO A 222 26.57 1.12 18.46
CA PRO A 222 27.94 1.60 18.41
C PRO A 222 28.14 2.49 17.17
N ASP A 223 29.06 3.45 17.25
CA ASP A 223 29.48 4.34 16.15
C ASP A 223 28.62 5.58 15.83
N ARG A 224 27.63 5.92 16.66
CA ARG A 224 26.90 7.19 16.53
C ARG A 224 26.45 7.79 17.87
N VAL A 225 26.27 9.11 17.89
CA VAL A 225 25.70 9.81 19.03
C VAL A 225 24.18 9.76 18.94
N GLN A 226 23.55 9.18 19.96
CA GLN A 226 22.09 9.13 20.07
C GLN A 226 21.58 10.33 20.87
N VAL A 227 20.68 11.11 20.27
CA VAL A 227 20.03 12.27 20.90
C VAL A 227 18.59 11.91 21.18
N LEU A 228 18.28 11.70 22.45
CA LEU A 228 16.95 11.30 22.93
C LEU A 228 16.53 12.08 24.18
N THR A 229 15.26 11.96 24.56
CA THR A 229 14.74 12.55 25.80
C THR A 229 15.13 11.71 27.02
N VAL A 230 15.23 12.32 28.20
CA VAL A 230 15.54 11.61 29.46
C VAL A 230 14.55 10.49 29.77
N HIS A 231 13.28 10.65 29.37
CA HIS A 231 12.25 9.62 29.56
C HIS A 231 12.51 8.39 28.70
N ALA A 232 12.90 8.59 27.43
CA ALA A 232 13.24 7.51 26.51
C ALA A 232 14.56 6.80 26.89
N ALA A 233 15.41 7.44 27.70
CA ALA A 233 16.68 6.87 28.15
C ALA A 233 16.52 5.84 29.29
N LYS A 234 15.33 5.73 29.88
CA LYS A 234 15.09 4.88 31.04
C LYS A 234 15.29 3.40 30.69
N GLY A 235 16.20 2.73 31.39
CA GLY A 235 16.51 1.31 31.19
C GLY A 235 17.61 1.04 30.17
N LEU A 236 18.18 2.09 29.57
CA LEU A 236 19.34 2.03 28.69
C LEU A 236 20.56 2.62 29.39
N GLU A 237 21.76 2.29 28.92
CA GLU A 237 23.04 2.75 29.48
C GLU A 237 24.01 3.07 28.34
N TRP A 238 24.87 4.07 28.55
CA TRP A 238 25.89 4.50 27.60
C TRP A 238 27.20 4.82 28.32
N GLN A 239 28.31 4.64 27.61
CA GLN A 239 29.64 4.99 28.13
C GLN A 239 29.76 6.49 28.46
N VAL A 240 29.29 7.35 27.56
CA VAL A 240 29.33 8.81 27.72
C VAL A 240 27.94 9.39 27.60
N VAL A 241 27.50 10.13 28.62
CA VAL A 241 26.20 10.80 28.63
C VAL A 241 26.39 12.30 28.77
N ALA A 242 25.77 13.07 27.88
CA ALA A 242 25.71 14.52 27.99
C ALA A 242 24.28 14.97 28.32
N VAL A 243 24.10 15.73 29.41
CA VAL A 243 22.84 16.37 29.78
C VAL A 243 22.97 17.88 29.53
N PRO A 244 22.57 18.36 28.33
CA PRO A 244 22.65 19.77 28.00
C PRO A 244 21.47 20.57 28.58
N HIS A 245 21.64 21.88 28.65
CA HIS A 245 20.59 22.86 28.97
C HIS A 245 19.98 22.76 30.38
N LEU A 246 20.80 22.50 31.40
CA LEU A 246 20.45 22.67 32.83
C LEU A 246 20.34 24.17 33.21
N SER A 247 19.35 24.83 32.63
CA SER A 247 19.06 26.26 32.77
C SER A 247 17.69 26.50 33.39
N THR A 248 17.54 27.64 34.06
CA THR A 248 16.28 28.01 34.73
C THR A 248 15.11 28.09 33.76
N GLY A 249 14.03 27.38 34.10
CA GLY A 249 12.81 27.28 33.28
C GLY A 249 12.94 26.40 32.03
N VAL A 250 14.07 25.70 31.87
CA VAL A 250 14.23 24.61 30.89
C VAL A 250 14.23 23.28 31.64
N PHE A 251 15.15 23.12 32.60
CA PHE A 251 15.23 21.94 33.45
C PHE A 251 15.68 22.35 34.87
N PRO A 252 14.77 22.38 35.86
CA PRO A 252 13.38 21.91 35.80
C PRO A 252 12.47 22.81 34.93
N SER A 253 11.47 22.19 34.30
CA SER A 253 10.55 22.89 33.39
C SER A 253 9.47 23.67 34.13
N THR A 254 9.26 24.93 33.74
CA THR A 254 8.16 25.78 34.24
C THR A 254 6.99 25.89 33.25
N ALA A 255 7.06 25.21 32.10
CA ALA A 255 6.20 25.45 30.94
C ALA A 255 4.75 24.94 31.07
N SER A 256 4.42 24.13 32.09
CA SER A 256 3.07 23.56 32.23
C SER A 256 2.69 23.36 33.69
N THR A 257 2.43 24.43 34.44
CA THR A 257 1.83 24.35 35.79
C THR A 257 0.33 24.10 35.70
N ARG A 258 -0.09 23.15 34.85
CA ARG A 258 -1.48 22.71 34.81
C ARG A 258 -1.70 21.79 36.00
N THR A 259 -2.80 22.02 36.70
CA THR A 259 -3.26 21.22 37.82
C THR A 259 -4.75 20.94 37.63
N TRP A 260 -5.30 19.99 38.38
CA TRP A 260 -6.75 19.73 38.46
C TRP A 260 -7.62 20.95 38.83
N LEU A 261 -7.02 22.03 39.33
CA LEU A 261 -7.70 23.30 39.61
C LEU A 261 -7.82 24.21 38.37
N THR A 262 -7.11 23.90 37.30
CA THR A 262 -6.98 24.73 36.09
C THR A 262 -7.27 23.98 34.80
N ASP A 263 -7.09 22.66 34.79
CA ASP A 263 -7.34 21.79 33.64
C ASP A 263 -8.45 20.78 33.99
N ALA A 264 -9.47 20.69 33.15
CA ALA A 264 -10.60 19.78 33.34
C ALA A 264 -10.24 18.31 33.04
N ALA A 265 -9.15 18.06 32.31
CA ALA A 265 -8.66 16.71 32.04
C ALA A 265 -7.95 16.09 33.26
N ASP A 266 -7.47 16.90 34.20
CA ASP A 266 -6.78 16.43 35.40
C ASP A 266 -7.76 15.98 36.48
N LEU A 267 -7.72 14.70 36.84
CA LEU A 267 -8.61 14.13 37.84
C LEU A 267 -8.37 14.74 39.25
N PRO A 268 -9.41 15.21 39.95
CA PRO A 268 -9.28 15.71 41.32
C PRO A 268 -8.66 14.67 42.28
N PRO A 269 -7.73 15.06 43.18
CA PRO A 269 -7.03 14.13 44.08
C PRO A 269 -7.93 13.28 44.96
N LEU A 270 -9.17 13.71 45.23
CA LEU A 270 -10.14 12.94 46.01
C LEU A 270 -10.53 11.60 45.35
N LEU A 271 -10.50 11.55 44.02
CA LEU A 271 -10.88 10.38 43.21
C LEU A 271 -9.66 9.55 42.78
N ARG A 272 -8.45 10.01 43.10
CA ARG A 272 -7.21 9.37 42.69
C ARG A 272 -6.84 8.23 43.64
N GLY A 273 -6.40 7.10 43.08
CA GLY A 273 -5.88 5.96 43.84
C GLY A 273 -4.52 6.23 44.51
N ASP A 274 -3.71 7.14 43.93
CA ASP A 274 -2.39 7.54 44.43
C ASP A 274 -2.43 8.78 45.36
N ARG A 275 -3.59 9.08 45.96
CA ARG A 275 -3.74 10.20 46.90
C ARG A 275 -2.89 10.00 48.16
N ALA A 276 -2.37 11.09 48.70
CA ALA A 276 -1.63 11.09 49.95
C ALA A 276 -2.54 10.57 51.09
N SER A 277 -2.00 9.65 51.89
CA SER A 277 -2.65 9.11 53.09
C SER A 277 -1.69 9.25 54.27
N ALA A 278 -2.19 9.08 55.49
CA ALA A 278 -1.39 9.22 56.70
C ALA A 278 -0.12 8.33 56.63
N GLY A 279 1.05 8.98 56.58
CA GLY A 279 2.35 8.30 56.53
C GLY A 279 2.82 7.81 55.16
N LEU A 280 2.03 7.97 54.09
CA LEU A 280 2.40 7.53 52.74
C LEU A 280 2.54 8.73 51.77
N PRO A 281 3.64 8.80 51.00
CA PRO A 281 3.77 9.78 49.92
C PRO A 281 2.65 9.59 48.89
N GLY A 282 2.04 10.68 48.44
CA GLY A 282 1.00 10.62 47.41
C GLY A 282 0.59 12.01 46.94
N VAL A 283 -0.45 12.09 46.12
CA VAL A 283 -1.00 13.37 45.64
C VAL A 283 -1.64 14.10 46.82
N PRO A 284 -1.20 15.32 47.19
CA PRO A 284 -1.85 16.09 48.24
C PRO A 284 -3.35 16.25 47.94
N VAL A 285 -4.17 16.22 48.99
CA VAL A 285 -5.63 16.43 48.89
C VAL A 285 -5.97 17.78 49.53
N LEU A 286 -6.77 18.58 48.83
CA LEU A 286 -7.25 19.85 49.36
C LEU A 286 -8.36 19.59 50.37
N ASP A 287 -8.04 19.73 51.66
CA ASP A 287 -9.03 19.67 52.74
C ASP A 287 -9.68 21.03 52.99
N THR A 288 -10.99 21.09 52.73
CA THR A 288 -11.83 22.28 52.91
C THR A 288 -12.72 22.23 54.15
N SER A 289 -12.66 21.16 54.95
CA SER A 289 -13.56 20.95 56.10
C SER A 289 -13.47 22.08 57.16
N GLY A 290 -12.28 22.63 57.36
CA GLY A 290 -12.02 23.73 58.30
C GLY A 290 -12.13 25.15 57.73
N VAL A 291 -12.71 25.33 56.54
CA VAL A 291 -12.78 26.64 55.87
C VAL A 291 -14.11 27.33 56.15
N ALA A 292 -14.07 28.46 56.87
CA ALA A 292 -15.25 29.23 57.27
C ALA A 292 -15.45 30.54 56.47
N ASN A 293 -14.43 31.01 55.74
CA ASN A 293 -14.53 32.24 54.94
C ASN A 293 -13.70 32.21 53.65
N ARG A 294 -13.97 33.18 52.75
CA ARG A 294 -13.32 33.29 51.44
C ARG A 294 -11.80 33.43 51.52
N LYS A 295 -11.27 34.15 52.52
CA LYS A 295 -9.83 34.34 52.69
C LYS A 295 -9.15 33.01 53.03
N GLN A 296 -9.69 32.27 53.99
CA GLN A 296 -9.22 30.94 54.37
C GLN A 296 -9.24 29.96 53.18
N LEU A 297 -10.28 30.01 52.33
CA LEU A 297 -10.34 29.19 51.12
C LEU A 297 -9.20 29.53 50.14
N SER A 298 -9.00 30.83 49.88
CA SER A 298 -7.93 31.32 49.00
C SER A 298 -6.54 30.92 49.51
N ASP A 299 -6.32 31.01 50.82
CA ASP A 299 -5.06 30.64 51.46
C ASP A 299 -4.82 29.12 51.35
N LYS A 300 -5.87 28.30 51.55
CA LYS A 300 -5.81 26.84 51.38
C LYS A 300 -5.52 26.43 49.93
N ILE A 301 -6.18 27.05 48.95
CA ILE A 301 -5.92 26.81 47.52
C ILE A 301 -4.47 27.17 47.17
N SER A 302 -3.97 28.30 47.67
CA SER A 302 -2.59 28.75 47.41
C SER A 302 -1.56 27.82 48.05
N ALA A 303 -1.82 27.35 49.27
CA ALA A 303 -0.98 26.34 49.93
C ALA A 303 -0.98 25.01 49.16
N HIS A 304 -2.15 24.58 48.67
CA HIS A 304 -2.27 23.36 47.86
C HIS A 304 -1.47 23.44 46.55
N ARG A 305 -1.54 24.58 45.86
CA ARG A 305 -0.73 24.82 44.65
C ARG A 305 0.76 24.68 44.94
N ARG A 306 1.26 25.29 46.02
CA ARG A 306 2.67 25.16 46.44
C ARG A 306 3.08 23.69 46.70
N LEU A 307 2.20 22.88 47.30
CA LEU A 307 2.47 21.46 47.52
C LEU A 307 2.56 20.67 46.20
N LEU A 308 1.71 20.99 45.23
CA LEU A 308 1.76 20.39 43.89
C LEU A 308 3.03 20.82 43.14
N ASP A 309 3.42 22.08 43.23
CA ASP A 309 4.65 22.60 42.63
C ASP A 309 5.90 21.94 43.23
N GLN A 310 5.94 21.77 44.56
CA GLN A 310 7.04 21.07 45.24
C GLN A 310 7.15 19.62 44.76
N ARG A 311 6.04 18.88 44.71
CA ARG A 311 6.03 17.49 44.23
C ARG A 311 6.57 17.39 42.80
N ARG A 312 6.23 18.36 41.94
CA ARG A 312 6.75 18.40 40.58
C ARG A 312 8.26 18.64 40.56
N ALA A 313 8.76 19.56 41.37
CA ALA A 313 10.20 19.79 41.50
C ALA A 313 10.93 18.51 41.98
N ASP A 314 10.32 17.76 42.90
CA ASP A 314 10.85 16.47 43.36
C ASP A 314 10.86 15.42 42.23
N GLU A 315 9.84 15.41 41.36
CA GLU A 315 9.78 14.53 40.18
C GLU A 315 10.84 14.90 39.13
N GLU A 316 11.03 16.18 38.84
CA GLU A 316 12.10 16.67 37.95
C GLU A 316 13.49 16.32 38.51
N ARG A 317 13.66 16.34 39.83
CA ARG A 317 14.90 15.88 40.49
C ARG A 317 15.12 14.37 40.29
N ARG A 318 14.06 13.55 40.29
CA ARG A 318 14.16 12.12 39.93
C ARG A 318 14.55 11.93 38.47
N LEU A 319 14.03 12.76 37.56
CA LEU A 319 14.45 12.74 36.16
C LEU A 319 15.95 13.06 36.01
N LEU A 320 16.46 14.03 36.77
CA LEU A 320 17.90 14.31 36.78
C LEU A 320 18.71 13.10 37.26
N TYR A 321 18.26 12.45 38.33
CA TYR A 321 18.88 11.23 38.82
C TYR A 321 18.90 10.11 37.76
N VAL A 322 17.78 9.92 37.04
CA VAL A 322 17.72 8.98 35.92
C VAL A 322 18.77 9.33 34.88
N ALA A 323 18.86 10.59 34.45
CA ALA A 323 19.84 11.05 33.45
C ALA A 323 21.29 10.80 33.88
N ILE A 324 21.64 11.16 35.12
CA ILE A 324 22.98 11.00 35.68
C ILE A 324 23.38 9.52 35.71
N THR A 325 22.46 8.64 36.12
CA THR A 325 22.72 7.20 36.26
C THR A 325 22.69 6.42 34.95
N ARG A 326 22.53 7.08 33.79
CA ARG A 326 22.66 6.41 32.49
C ARG A 326 24.12 6.31 32.02
N ALA A 327 25.03 7.06 32.64
CA ALA A 327 26.46 7.08 32.29
C ALA A 327 27.21 5.94 32.97
N GLU A 328 27.96 5.15 32.20
CA GLU A 328 28.87 4.14 32.74
C GLU A 328 30.25 4.71 33.11
N ASP A 329 30.77 5.62 32.30
CA ASP A 329 32.14 6.14 32.44
C ASP A 329 32.19 7.66 32.59
N THR A 330 31.65 8.42 31.63
CA THR A 330 31.78 9.88 31.59
C THR A 330 30.42 10.59 31.54
N LEU A 331 30.24 11.59 32.41
CA LEU A 331 29.06 12.45 32.46
C LEU A 331 29.41 13.91 32.16
N LEU A 332 28.74 14.50 31.17
CA LEU A 332 28.89 15.89 30.77
C LEU A 332 27.62 16.67 31.11
N LEU A 333 27.74 17.74 31.90
CA LEU A 333 26.61 18.56 32.34
C LEU A 333 26.84 19.99 31.89
N SER A 334 25.84 20.62 31.27
CA SER A 334 25.97 22.01 30.81
C SER A 334 24.68 22.81 30.94
N GLY A 335 24.81 24.13 31.08
CA GLY A 335 23.73 25.09 31.09
C GLY A 335 24.10 26.34 30.28
N HIS A 336 23.12 27.20 30.04
CA HIS A 336 23.30 28.45 29.31
C HIS A 336 22.57 29.61 30.00
N HIS A 337 23.14 30.83 29.89
CA HIS A 337 22.50 32.05 30.38
C HIS A 337 21.45 32.59 29.40
N TRP A 338 21.77 32.63 28.10
CA TRP A 338 20.90 33.19 27.06
C TRP A 338 20.12 32.11 26.32
N GLY A 339 18.79 32.12 26.44
CA GLY A 339 17.94 31.26 25.60
C GLY A 339 17.85 31.79 24.17
N ALA A 340 17.40 30.97 23.22
CA ALA A 340 17.37 31.35 21.80
C ALA A 340 16.52 32.60 21.49
N THR A 341 15.39 32.79 22.17
CA THR A 341 14.41 33.85 21.86
C THR A 341 14.17 34.85 23.00
N GLY A 342 14.65 34.56 24.21
CA GLY A 342 14.34 35.34 25.41
C GLY A 342 15.07 36.68 25.46
N ALA A 343 14.38 37.76 25.84
CA ALA A 343 15.01 39.08 26.00
C ALA A 343 15.80 39.23 27.31
N LYS A 344 15.51 38.41 28.33
CA LYS A 344 16.22 38.38 29.61
C LYS A 344 17.03 37.09 29.74
N PRO A 345 18.20 37.12 30.39
CA PRO A 345 18.96 35.90 30.66
C PRO A 345 18.20 35.02 31.68
N ARG A 346 18.27 33.70 31.49
CA ARG A 346 17.65 32.70 32.37
C ARG A 346 18.55 32.35 33.56
N GLY A 347 19.86 32.22 33.30
CA GLY A 347 20.81 31.71 34.28
C GLY A 347 20.83 30.18 34.41
N PRO A 348 21.82 29.63 35.13
CA PRO A 348 21.88 28.21 35.48
C PRO A 348 20.68 27.82 36.35
N SER A 349 20.23 26.56 36.26
CA SER A 349 19.20 26.06 37.17
C SER A 349 19.76 25.77 38.56
N ASP A 350 18.88 25.70 39.56
CA ASP A 350 19.25 25.30 40.94
C ASP A 350 19.97 23.95 40.94
N PHE A 351 19.55 23.01 40.10
CA PHE A 351 20.21 21.71 39.95
C PHE A 351 21.66 21.83 39.48
N LEU A 352 21.95 22.69 38.50
CA LEU A 352 23.32 22.89 38.03
C LEU A 352 24.21 23.56 39.09
N CYS A 353 23.64 24.52 39.85
CA CYS A 353 24.34 25.13 40.97
C CYS A 353 24.62 24.11 42.10
N GLU A 354 23.65 23.28 42.47
CA GLU A 354 23.84 22.22 43.47
C GLU A 354 24.93 21.22 43.05
N LEU A 355 24.96 20.83 41.77
CA LEU A 355 25.98 19.95 41.21
C LEU A 355 27.38 20.58 41.24
N LYS A 356 27.48 21.88 40.89
CA LYS A 356 28.74 22.62 41.03
C LYS A 356 29.21 22.63 42.48
N ASP A 357 28.32 22.89 43.42
CA ASP A 357 28.68 22.91 44.84
C ASP A 357 29.14 21.52 45.34
N VAL A 358 28.59 20.42 44.81
CA VAL A 358 29.07 19.06 45.08
C VAL A 358 30.50 18.88 44.58
N ILE A 359 30.78 19.29 43.34
CA ILE A 359 32.12 19.20 42.74
C ILE A 359 33.12 20.02 43.56
N ASP A 360 32.80 21.28 43.86
CA ASP A 360 33.69 22.18 44.61
C ASP A 360 33.98 21.64 46.03
N ARG A 361 32.96 21.11 46.73
CA ARG A 361 33.15 20.49 48.05
C ARG A 361 34.00 19.23 47.98
N SER A 362 33.83 18.40 46.97
CA SER A 362 34.61 17.17 46.79
C SER A 362 36.10 17.49 46.56
N ALA A 363 36.37 18.51 45.73
CA ALA A 363 37.72 18.98 45.46
C ALA A 363 38.37 19.58 46.72
N ALA A 364 37.62 20.39 47.50
CA ALA A 364 38.09 20.92 48.78
C ALA A 364 38.33 19.82 49.82
N GLY A 365 37.59 18.72 49.75
CA GLY A 365 37.72 17.54 50.62
C GLY A 365 38.87 16.60 50.27
N GLY A 366 39.57 16.81 49.15
CA GLY A 366 40.71 15.99 48.70
C GLY A 366 40.36 14.76 47.86
N GLU A 367 39.08 14.53 47.58
CA GLU A 367 38.59 13.44 46.72
C GLU A 367 37.69 14.04 45.62
N PRO A 368 38.27 14.63 44.56
CA PRO A 368 37.49 15.30 43.52
C PRO A 368 36.63 14.30 42.75
N CYS A 369 35.31 14.55 42.69
CA CYS A 369 34.37 13.72 41.93
C CYS A 369 34.07 14.27 40.52
N GLY A 370 34.69 15.38 40.13
CA GLY A 370 34.50 16.01 38.82
C GLY A 370 35.31 17.30 38.68
N VAL A 371 35.18 17.94 37.50
CA VAL A 371 35.88 19.20 37.18
C VAL A 371 34.89 20.18 36.55
N VAL A 372 34.94 21.45 36.96
CA VAL A 372 34.21 22.54 36.30
C VAL A 372 35.10 23.11 35.20
N GLU A 373 34.86 22.69 33.96
CA GLU A 373 35.64 23.16 32.79
C GLU A 373 35.36 24.65 32.49
N GLN A 374 34.10 25.06 32.50
CA GLN A 374 33.70 26.44 32.21
C GLN A 374 32.51 26.88 33.07
N TRP A 375 32.68 27.98 33.80
CA TRP A 375 31.61 28.67 34.51
C TRP A 375 31.53 30.13 34.08
N ALA A 376 30.62 30.43 33.15
CA ALA A 376 30.48 31.77 32.61
C ALA A 376 29.79 32.72 33.61
N PRO A 377 30.29 33.97 33.78
CA PRO A 377 29.65 34.95 34.64
C PRO A 377 28.25 35.31 34.11
N ALA A 378 27.38 35.77 35.02
CA ALA A 378 26.06 36.25 34.62
C ALA A 378 26.19 37.48 33.69
N PRO A 379 25.40 37.57 32.61
CA PRO A 379 25.39 38.73 31.72
C PRO A 379 25.09 40.03 32.46
N ALA A 380 25.64 41.14 31.98
CA ALA A 380 25.44 42.43 32.61
C ALA A 380 23.96 42.88 32.49
N ALA A 381 23.49 43.67 33.47
CA ALA A 381 22.12 44.18 33.44
C ALA A 381 21.88 45.04 32.19
N GLY A 382 20.92 44.65 31.35
CA GLY A 382 20.55 45.37 30.12
C GLY A 382 21.36 44.96 28.88
N GLU A 383 22.27 43.99 28.99
CA GLU A 383 22.97 43.44 27.84
C GLU A 383 21.97 42.75 26.87
N PRO A 384 22.02 43.02 25.55
CA PRO A 384 21.11 42.41 24.60
C PRO A 384 21.45 40.94 24.34
N ASN A 385 20.44 40.10 24.10
CA ASN A 385 20.64 38.70 23.77
C ASN A 385 21.32 38.53 22.40
N PRO A 386 22.57 38.01 22.33
CA PRO A 386 23.33 37.90 21.09
C PRO A 386 22.77 36.87 20.09
N LEU A 387 21.84 36.02 20.51
CA LEU A 387 21.19 35.02 19.66
C LEU A 387 19.91 35.54 18.98
N ARG A 388 19.32 36.62 19.52
CA ARG A 388 18.03 37.14 19.04
C ARG A 388 18.10 37.71 17.63
N ASP A 389 19.24 38.29 17.28
CA ASP A 389 19.46 38.92 15.97
C ASP A 389 20.02 37.96 14.92
N LYS A 390 20.19 36.67 15.28
CA LYS A 390 20.61 35.63 14.33
C LYS A 390 19.39 35.06 13.62
N THR A 391 19.07 35.61 12.45
CA THR A 391 18.07 35.01 11.53
C THR A 391 18.68 33.78 10.86
N ILE A 392 18.00 32.64 10.93
CA ILE A 392 18.36 31.42 10.19
C ILE A 392 17.59 31.45 8.87
N GLU A 393 18.30 31.52 7.75
CA GLU A 393 17.73 31.52 6.40
C GLU A 393 18.25 30.31 5.62
N ALA A 394 17.45 29.84 4.67
CA ALA A 394 17.83 28.79 3.74
C ALA A 394 17.40 29.20 2.32
N ILE A 395 18.21 28.83 1.33
CA ILE A 395 17.94 29.13 -0.08
C ILE A 395 17.18 27.96 -0.70
N TRP A 396 16.09 28.26 -1.40
CA TRP A 396 15.38 27.31 -2.25
C TRP A 396 15.50 27.71 -3.74
N PRO A 397 15.73 26.76 -4.66
CA PRO A 397 15.89 25.32 -4.44
C PRO A 397 17.22 24.94 -3.78
N ALA A 398 17.16 24.02 -2.81
CA ALA A 398 18.35 23.47 -2.17
C ALA A 398 19.06 22.44 -3.07
N ASP A 399 20.36 22.24 -2.82
CA ASP A 399 21.10 21.11 -3.38
C ASP A 399 20.77 19.84 -2.60
N PRO A 400 20.12 18.82 -3.20
CA PRO A 400 19.76 17.59 -2.49
C PRO A 400 20.98 16.75 -2.09
N LEU A 401 22.12 16.90 -2.77
CA LEU A 401 23.33 16.17 -2.43
C LEU A 401 24.17 16.90 -1.37
N GLY A 402 24.05 18.22 -1.31
CA GLY A 402 24.79 19.05 -0.35
C GLY A 402 26.28 18.71 -0.32
N GLU A 403 26.80 18.43 0.87
CA GLU A 403 28.21 18.06 1.11
C GLU A 403 28.61 16.74 0.42
N ARG A 404 27.65 15.88 0.08
CA ARG A 404 27.91 14.57 -0.56
C ARG A 404 28.05 14.66 -2.09
N ARG A 405 27.85 15.84 -2.69
CA ARG A 405 27.86 16.01 -4.15
C ARG A 405 29.10 15.41 -4.80
N ASP A 406 30.28 15.79 -4.31
CA ASP A 406 31.55 15.37 -4.91
C ASP A 406 31.74 13.85 -4.82
N ASP A 407 31.38 13.25 -3.69
CA ASP A 407 31.46 11.79 -3.50
C ASP A 407 30.48 11.04 -4.40
N VAL A 408 29.25 11.55 -4.56
CA VAL A 408 28.21 10.97 -5.41
C VAL A 408 28.58 11.11 -6.89
N GLU A 409 29.05 12.27 -7.33
CA GLU A 409 29.47 12.50 -8.72
C GLU A 409 30.70 11.64 -9.07
N ARG A 410 31.65 11.49 -8.15
CA ARG A 410 32.79 10.57 -8.31
C ARG A 410 32.32 9.12 -8.43
N GLY A 411 31.41 8.67 -7.56
CA GLY A 411 30.82 7.32 -7.64
C GLY A 411 30.09 7.07 -8.97
N ALA A 412 29.28 8.03 -9.41
CA ALA A 412 28.56 7.95 -10.68
C ALA A 412 29.53 7.89 -11.89
N ALA A 413 30.63 8.64 -11.86
CA ALA A 413 31.65 8.59 -12.90
C ALA A 413 32.32 7.21 -13.00
N LEU A 414 32.58 6.55 -11.86
CA LEU A 414 33.12 5.18 -11.85
C LEU A 414 32.15 4.17 -12.46
N VAL A 415 30.85 4.27 -12.13
CA VAL A 415 29.82 3.40 -12.73
C VAL A 415 29.70 3.64 -14.23
N ALA A 416 29.65 4.90 -14.67
CA ALA A 416 29.58 5.23 -16.10
C ALA A 416 30.81 4.73 -16.89
N ALA A 417 32.01 4.85 -16.30
CA ALA A 417 33.22 4.32 -16.90
C ALA A 417 33.16 2.79 -17.03
N ALA A 418 32.73 2.08 -15.98
CA ALA A 418 32.59 0.62 -15.99
C ALA A 418 31.51 0.13 -16.97
N MET A 419 30.43 0.90 -17.20
CA MET A 419 29.43 0.58 -18.22
C MET A 419 29.96 0.73 -19.67
N SER A 420 31.00 1.53 -19.87
CA SER A 420 31.58 1.82 -21.19
C SER A 420 32.85 1.03 -21.52
N GLY A 421 33.47 0.39 -20.52
CA GLY A 421 34.72 -0.37 -20.64
C GLY A 421 34.60 -1.77 -20.03
N ASP A 422 35.73 -2.41 -19.77
CA ASP A 422 35.75 -3.70 -19.07
C ASP A 422 35.46 -3.51 -17.58
N PRO A 423 34.73 -4.45 -16.95
CA PRO A 423 34.44 -4.39 -15.52
C PRO A 423 35.74 -4.39 -14.69
N PRO A 424 35.78 -3.67 -13.57
CA PRO A 424 36.95 -3.64 -12.70
C PRO A 424 37.31 -5.06 -12.21
N ALA A 425 38.61 -5.38 -12.22
CA ALA A 425 39.14 -6.72 -11.89
C ALA A 425 38.91 -7.16 -10.43
N ASP A 426 38.45 -6.26 -9.56
CA ASP A 426 38.37 -6.43 -8.11
C ASP A 426 36.92 -6.65 -7.63
N ALA A 427 36.14 -7.39 -8.40
CA ALA A 427 34.79 -7.77 -8.01
C ALA A 427 34.87 -8.75 -6.82
N ARG A 428 34.25 -8.40 -5.69
CA ARG A 428 34.12 -9.33 -4.56
C ARG A 428 33.30 -10.55 -5.02
N ASP A 429 33.85 -11.75 -4.86
CA ASP A 429 33.28 -13.01 -5.38
C ASP A 429 31.79 -13.22 -5.06
N GLY A 430 31.29 -12.70 -3.93
CA GLY A 430 29.88 -12.83 -3.55
C GLY A 430 28.89 -12.03 -4.41
N TRP A 431 29.25 -10.82 -4.85
CA TRP A 431 28.32 -9.93 -5.57
C TRP A 431 28.08 -10.39 -7.01
N VAL A 432 29.08 -11.01 -7.64
CA VAL A 432 28.94 -11.53 -9.01
C VAL A 432 27.89 -12.65 -9.03
N ALA A 433 27.96 -13.58 -8.08
CA ALA A 433 27.00 -14.67 -7.96
C ALA A 433 25.56 -14.17 -7.74
N ASP A 434 25.38 -13.18 -6.86
CA ASP A 434 24.06 -12.59 -6.57
C ASP A 434 23.46 -11.89 -7.81
N VAL A 435 24.27 -11.07 -8.50
CA VAL A 435 23.81 -10.36 -9.72
C VAL A 435 23.47 -11.34 -10.84
N ASP A 436 24.31 -12.36 -11.06
CA ASP A 436 24.05 -13.39 -12.06
C ASP A 436 22.76 -14.16 -11.76
N ALA A 437 22.50 -14.49 -10.49
CA ALA A 437 21.26 -15.13 -10.06
C ALA A 437 20.03 -14.26 -10.35
N LEU A 438 20.08 -12.97 -10.00
CA LEU A 438 18.98 -12.02 -10.24
C LEU A 438 18.72 -11.77 -11.74
N LEU A 439 19.77 -11.69 -12.55
CA LEU A 439 19.63 -11.55 -14.02
C LEU A 439 19.05 -12.82 -14.65
N ALA A 440 19.44 -14.00 -14.16
CA ALA A 440 18.89 -15.27 -14.61
C ALA A 440 17.41 -15.41 -14.23
N GLU A 441 17.00 -14.94 -13.06
CA GLU A 441 15.59 -14.87 -12.64
C GLU A 441 14.78 -13.89 -13.51
N ARG A 442 15.25 -12.65 -13.68
CA ARG A 442 14.59 -11.65 -14.55
C ARG A 442 14.42 -12.16 -15.98
N THR A 443 15.42 -12.86 -16.51
CA THR A 443 15.35 -13.45 -17.85
C THR A 443 14.29 -14.55 -17.92
N ARG A 444 14.14 -15.37 -16.88
CA ARG A 444 13.10 -16.40 -16.79
C ARG A 444 11.69 -15.80 -16.72
N GLU A 445 11.48 -14.75 -15.93
CA GLU A 445 10.17 -14.09 -15.82
C GLU A 445 9.76 -13.34 -17.08
N SER A 446 10.72 -12.68 -17.75
CA SER A 446 10.45 -11.95 -19.00
C SER A 446 10.02 -12.85 -20.16
N ARG A 447 10.38 -14.14 -20.12
CA ARG A 447 9.85 -15.16 -21.02
C ARG A 447 8.44 -15.50 -20.56
N GLN A 448 7.46 -14.73 -21.02
CA GLN A 448 6.04 -14.92 -20.73
C GLN A 448 5.68 -16.41 -20.78
N ARG A 449 5.46 -17.01 -19.61
CA ARG A 449 4.90 -18.35 -19.54
C ARG A 449 3.47 -18.25 -20.06
N PRO A 450 3.07 -19.03 -21.08
CA PRO A 450 1.66 -19.05 -21.44
C PRO A 450 0.85 -19.40 -20.19
N PRO A 451 -0.29 -18.72 -19.96
CA PRO A 451 -1.11 -19.02 -18.79
C PRO A 451 -1.47 -20.50 -18.82
N ALA A 452 -1.28 -21.16 -17.67
CA ALA A 452 -1.60 -22.58 -17.54
C ALA A 452 -3.08 -22.80 -17.88
N LEU A 453 -3.36 -23.87 -18.60
CA LEU A 453 -4.75 -24.30 -18.81
C LEU A 453 -5.35 -24.69 -17.46
N PRO A 454 -6.63 -24.38 -17.20
CA PRO A 454 -7.34 -24.93 -16.06
C PRO A 454 -7.29 -26.46 -16.04
N ASN A 455 -7.19 -27.06 -14.86
CA ASN A 455 -7.18 -28.52 -14.70
C ASN A 455 -8.51 -29.19 -15.12
N GLN A 456 -9.57 -28.40 -15.33
CA GLN A 456 -10.88 -28.84 -15.79
C GLN A 456 -11.32 -28.02 -17.00
N LEU A 457 -11.64 -28.69 -18.10
CA LEU A 457 -12.11 -28.08 -19.35
C LEU A 457 -13.43 -28.69 -19.81
N SER A 458 -14.29 -27.88 -20.42
CA SER A 458 -15.45 -28.42 -21.14
C SER A 458 -15.03 -28.93 -22.53
N VAL A 459 -15.80 -29.83 -23.12
CA VAL A 459 -15.55 -30.29 -24.51
C VAL A 459 -15.51 -29.12 -25.49
N SER A 460 -16.36 -28.12 -25.32
CA SER A 460 -16.35 -26.90 -26.12
C SER A 460 -15.02 -26.14 -26.03
N ASP A 461 -14.42 -26.06 -24.83
CA ASP A 461 -13.10 -25.45 -24.64
C ASP A 461 -12.00 -26.26 -25.38
N VAL A 462 -12.10 -27.59 -25.42
CA VAL A 462 -11.15 -28.46 -26.16
C VAL A 462 -11.27 -28.25 -27.67
N VAL A 463 -12.49 -28.09 -28.19
CA VAL A 463 -12.72 -27.80 -29.62
C VAL A 463 -12.13 -26.45 -30.01
N GLU A 464 -12.30 -25.44 -29.16
CA GLU A 464 -11.75 -24.11 -29.40
C GLU A 464 -10.24 -24.07 -29.27
N LEU A 465 -9.65 -24.82 -28.33
CA LEU A 465 -8.21 -25.05 -28.29
C LEU A 465 -7.70 -25.67 -29.59
N GLY A 466 -8.45 -26.61 -30.17
CA GLY A 466 -8.14 -27.16 -31.49
C GLY A 466 -8.21 -26.13 -32.62
N ARG A 467 -9.14 -25.18 -32.56
CA ARG A 467 -9.37 -24.15 -33.60
C ARG A 467 -8.38 -22.99 -33.52
N ASP A 468 -8.21 -22.41 -32.34
CA ASP A 468 -7.29 -21.30 -32.04
C ASP A 468 -6.77 -21.43 -30.59
N PRO A 469 -5.62 -22.10 -30.40
CA PRO A 469 -5.04 -22.32 -29.08
C PRO A 469 -4.74 -21.03 -28.31
N ALA A 470 -4.33 -19.96 -29.02
CA ALA A 470 -3.91 -18.71 -28.40
C ALA A 470 -5.11 -17.90 -27.89
N ALA A 471 -6.18 -17.82 -28.70
CA ALA A 471 -7.41 -17.16 -28.29
C ALA A 471 -8.14 -17.93 -27.18
N ALA A 472 -8.22 -19.25 -27.28
CA ALA A 472 -8.85 -20.10 -26.28
C ALA A 472 -8.15 -19.99 -24.91
N ARG A 473 -6.81 -20.04 -24.88
CA ARG A 473 -6.01 -19.82 -23.66
C ARG A 473 -6.32 -18.46 -23.03
N ARG A 474 -6.28 -17.37 -23.80
CA ARG A 474 -6.59 -16.02 -23.30
C ARG A 474 -7.99 -15.93 -22.70
N ARG A 475 -9.01 -16.53 -23.33
CA ARG A 475 -10.38 -16.51 -22.81
C ARG A 475 -10.53 -17.33 -21.53
N LEU A 476 -9.89 -18.50 -21.46
CA LEU A 476 -9.93 -19.36 -20.28
C LEU A 476 -9.28 -18.68 -19.07
N THR A 477 -8.23 -17.87 -19.29
CA THR A 477 -7.58 -17.08 -18.23
C THR A 477 -8.33 -15.78 -17.91
N CYS A 478 -8.86 -15.09 -18.91
CA CYS A 478 -9.59 -13.83 -18.77
C CYS A 478 -11.08 -14.05 -19.06
N ARG A 479 -11.83 -14.51 -18.05
CA ARG A 479 -13.28 -14.75 -18.16
C ARG A 479 -14.05 -13.44 -18.17
N LEU A 480 -14.12 -12.81 -19.34
CA LEU A 480 -15.04 -11.71 -19.59
C LEU A 480 -16.44 -12.28 -19.89
N PRO A 481 -17.53 -11.72 -19.33
CA PRO A 481 -18.88 -12.08 -19.72
C PRO A 481 -19.08 -11.80 -21.22
N ALA A 482 -19.44 -12.83 -21.98
CA ALA A 482 -19.84 -12.67 -23.37
C ALA A 482 -21.31 -12.26 -23.44
N ARG A 483 -21.68 -11.43 -24.42
CA ARG A 483 -23.09 -11.16 -24.72
C ARG A 483 -23.76 -12.49 -25.12
N PRO A 484 -24.94 -12.83 -24.59
CA PRO A 484 -25.67 -14.03 -25.02
C PRO A 484 -25.89 -14.01 -26.53
N ASP A 485 -25.44 -15.05 -27.22
CA ASP A 485 -25.68 -15.23 -28.65
C ASP A 485 -27.11 -15.77 -28.86
N PRO A 486 -27.98 -15.06 -29.61
CA PRO A 486 -29.34 -15.54 -29.91
C PRO A 486 -29.37 -16.96 -30.48
N HIS A 487 -28.38 -17.35 -31.28
CA HIS A 487 -28.31 -18.70 -31.84
C HIS A 487 -28.00 -19.77 -30.77
N ALA A 488 -27.25 -19.41 -29.72
CA ALA A 488 -26.97 -20.31 -28.60
C ALA A 488 -28.20 -20.48 -27.70
N VAL A 489 -28.98 -19.41 -27.49
CA VAL A 489 -30.26 -19.48 -26.75
C VAL A 489 -31.25 -20.39 -27.47
N LEU A 490 -31.42 -20.20 -28.78
CA LEU A 490 -32.26 -21.07 -29.62
C LEU A 490 -31.77 -22.53 -29.62
N GLY A 491 -30.45 -22.73 -29.67
CA GLY A 491 -29.81 -24.05 -29.58
C GLY A 491 -30.15 -24.78 -28.28
N ASN A 492 -30.01 -24.10 -27.14
CA ASN A 492 -30.33 -24.66 -25.83
C ASN A 492 -31.83 -25.00 -25.71
N ALA A 493 -32.70 -24.10 -26.14
CA ALA A 493 -34.15 -24.34 -26.13
C ALA A 493 -34.57 -25.53 -27.01
N PHE A 494 -33.85 -25.78 -28.12
CA PHE A 494 -34.04 -26.97 -28.95
C PHE A 494 -33.58 -28.25 -28.25
N HIS A 495 -32.40 -28.25 -27.63
CA HIS A 495 -31.89 -29.40 -26.85
C HIS A 495 -32.82 -29.77 -25.71
N ASP A 496 -33.31 -28.78 -24.97
CA ASP A 496 -34.30 -28.96 -23.90
C ASP A 496 -35.59 -29.63 -24.42
N TRP A 497 -36.05 -29.24 -25.60
CA TRP A 497 -37.21 -29.86 -26.23
C TRP A 497 -36.95 -31.30 -26.67
N VAL A 498 -35.78 -31.59 -27.28
CA VAL A 498 -35.42 -32.96 -27.72
C VAL A 498 -35.32 -33.90 -26.52
N GLN A 499 -34.77 -33.43 -25.39
CA GLN A 499 -34.73 -34.20 -24.15
C GLN A 499 -36.14 -34.60 -23.67
N ARG A 500 -37.09 -33.66 -23.71
CA ARG A 500 -38.51 -33.91 -23.38
C ARG A 500 -39.18 -34.83 -24.40
N PHE A 501 -38.84 -34.69 -25.68
CA PHE A 501 -39.38 -35.52 -26.76
C PHE A 501 -39.07 -37.01 -26.55
N TYR A 502 -37.86 -37.34 -26.06
CA TYR A 502 -37.48 -38.72 -25.74
C TYR A 502 -37.82 -39.17 -24.32
N GLY A 503 -38.52 -38.34 -23.54
CA GLY A 503 -39.06 -38.72 -22.22
C GLY A 503 -38.04 -38.81 -21.09
N ALA A 504 -36.91 -38.11 -21.18
CA ALA A 504 -35.94 -38.03 -20.08
C ALA A 504 -36.45 -37.08 -18.97
N GLU A 505 -36.50 -37.56 -17.72
CA GLU A 505 -36.88 -36.75 -16.54
C GLU A 505 -35.77 -35.76 -16.18
N ARG A 506 -36.13 -34.49 -15.95
CA ARG A 506 -35.21 -33.40 -15.60
C ARG A 506 -35.18 -33.18 -14.07
N LEU A 507 -34.01 -32.82 -13.51
CA LEU A 507 -33.93 -32.01 -12.28
C LEU A 507 -34.12 -30.53 -12.67
N PHE A 508 -34.98 -29.79 -11.97
CA PHE A 508 -35.23 -28.36 -12.20
C PHE A 508 -33.94 -27.53 -12.28
N ASP A 509 -33.87 -26.59 -13.23
CA ASP A 509 -32.77 -25.62 -13.35
C ASP A 509 -33.24 -24.21 -12.93
N LEU A 510 -32.29 -23.30 -12.65
CA LEU A 510 -32.57 -21.94 -12.18
C LEU A 510 -33.42 -21.12 -13.17
N ASP A 511 -33.29 -21.40 -14.47
CA ASP A 511 -34.05 -20.75 -15.53
C ASP A 511 -35.49 -21.29 -15.68
N ASP A 512 -35.83 -22.39 -15.01
CA ASP A 512 -37.20 -22.93 -14.96
C ASP A 512 -38.06 -22.30 -13.84
N LEU A 513 -37.47 -21.43 -13.00
CA LEU A 513 -38.15 -20.79 -11.88
C LEU A 513 -39.07 -19.64 -12.37
N PRO A 514 -40.30 -19.52 -11.83
CA PRO A 514 -41.22 -18.48 -12.24
C PRO A 514 -40.65 -17.08 -11.95
N GLY A 515 -40.43 -16.29 -13.02
CA GLY A 515 -39.81 -14.96 -12.96
C GLY A 515 -38.46 -14.85 -13.67
N ALA A 516 -37.88 -15.97 -14.15
CA ALA A 516 -36.74 -15.94 -15.05
C ALA A 516 -37.18 -15.40 -16.43
N ASP A 517 -36.52 -14.35 -16.91
CA ASP A 517 -36.71 -13.84 -18.26
C ASP A 517 -36.08 -14.85 -19.23
N THR A 518 -36.90 -15.74 -19.79
CA THR A 518 -36.42 -16.82 -20.68
C THR A 518 -35.82 -16.30 -21.99
N GLY A 519 -35.86 -14.99 -22.25
CA GLY A 519 -35.07 -14.36 -23.31
C GLY A 519 -35.41 -14.80 -24.74
N VAL A 520 -36.42 -15.67 -24.93
CA VAL A 520 -36.84 -16.13 -26.25
C VAL A 520 -37.73 -15.06 -26.84
N ALA A 521 -37.20 -14.27 -27.77
CA ALA A 521 -38.00 -13.30 -28.50
C ALA A 521 -39.04 -14.04 -29.36
N GLN A 522 -40.13 -13.37 -29.73
CA GLN A 522 -41.21 -14.00 -30.50
C GLN A 522 -40.75 -14.57 -31.86
N ALA A 523 -39.68 -14.01 -32.45
CA ALA A 523 -39.02 -14.54 -33.65
C ALA A 523 -38.29 -15.87 -33.42
N ASP A 524 -37.72 -16.09 -32.23
CA ASP A 524 -37.00 -17.31 -31.87
C ASP A 524 -37.97 -18.48 -31.65
N ALA A 525 -39.22 -18.20 -31.26
CA ALA A 525 -40.26 -19.22 -31.09
C ALA A 525 -40.72 -19.84 -32.42
N GLU A 526 -40.80 -19.04 -33.50
CA GLU A 526 -41.13 -19.53 -34.84
C GLU A 526 -39.98 -20.37 -35.41
N GLU A 527 -38.73 -19.92 -35.24
CA GLU A 527 -37.54 -20.71 -35.62
C GLU A 527 -37.43 -22.02 -34.84
N LEU A 528 -37.73 -22.00 -33.53
CA LEU A 528 -37.76 -23.20 -32.70
C LEU A 528 -38.80 -24.20 -33.20
N ALA A 529 -40.03 -23.75 -33.51
CA ALA A 529 -41.08 -24.60 -34.06
C ALA A 529 -40.67 -25.23 -35.40
N ALA A 530 -39.94 -24.48 -36.26
CA ALA A 530 -39.41 -25.01 -37.50
C ALA A 530 -38.35 -26.10 -37.27
N LEU A 531 -37.44 -25.92 -36.30
CA LEU A 531 -36.44 -26.92 -35.88
C LEU A 531 -37.11 -28.18 -35.32
N GLN A 532 -38.12 -28.03 -34.46
CA GLN A 532 -38.91 -29.14 -33.92
C GLN A 532 -39.55 -29.97 -35.05
N ALA A 533 -40.21 -29.30 -35.99
CA ALA A 533 -40.85 -29.95 -37.13
C ALA A 533 -39.83 -30.63 -38.06
N ALA A 534 -38.65 -30.03 -38.26
CA ALA A 534 -37.57 -30.64 -39.03
C ALA A 534 -37.01 -31.89 -38.34
N PHE A 535 -36.82 -31.83 -37.01
CA PHE A 535 -36.38 -32.96 -36.21
C PHE A 535 -37.39 -34.11 -36.25
N THR A 536 -38.70 -33.87 -36.08
CA THR A 536 -39.74 -34.91 -36.13
C THR A 536 -39.80 -35.63 -37.49
N ARG A 537 -39.38 -34.98 -38.58
CA ARG A 537 -39.28 -35.61 -39.91
C ARG A 537 -37.96 -36.35 -40.14
N SER A 538 -36.98 -36.22 -39.25
CA SER A 538 -35.69 -36.87 -39.38
C SER A 538 -35.78 -38.37 -39.10
N ALA A 539 -34.82 -39.13 -39.65
CA ALA A 539 -34.71 -40.56 -39.36
C ALA A 539 -34.43 -40.85 -37.86
N TRP A 540 -33.91 -39.87 -37.13
CA TRP A 540 -33.57 -40.00 -35.71
C TRP A 540 -34.80 -39.95 -34.80
N ALA A 541 -35.82 -39.16 -35.15
CA ALA A 541 -37.06 -39.08 -34.36
C ALA A 541 -37.82 -40.42 -34.29
N ALA A 542 -37.67 -41.28 -35.30
CA ALA A 542 -38.28 -42.62 -35.33
C ALA A 542 -37.47 -43.69 -34.59
N ARG A 543 -36.22 -43.40 -34.18
CA ARG A 543 -35.37 -44.33 -33.42
C ARG A 543 -35.56 -44.11 -31.92
N THR A 544 -35.48 -45.19 -31.14
CA THR A 544 -35.42 -45.12 -29.68
C THR A 544 -33.96 -45.02 -29.24
N PRO A 545 -33.55 -43.94 -28.54
CA PRO A 545 -32.19 -43.82 -28.01
C PRO A 545 -31.98 -44.79 -26.85
N VAL A 546 -30.74 -45.27 -26.72
CA VAL A 546 -30.25 -46.05 -25.57
C VAL A 546 -30.07 -45.15 -24.36
N ALA A 547 -29.56 -43.94 -24.60
CA ALA A 547 -29.38 -42.91 -23.57
C ALA A 547 -29.43 -41.52 -24.22
N VAL A 548 -29.87 -40.53 -23.45
CA VAL A 548 -30.00 -39.12 -23.85
C VAL A 548 -29.41 -38.26 -22.74
N GLU A 549 -28.73 -37.16 -23.09
CA GLU A 549 -28.15 -36.20 -22.15
C GLU A 549 -27.20 -36.85 -21.11
N VAL A 550 -26.29 -37.72 -21.56
CA VAL A 550 -25.39 -38.48 -20.68
C VAL A 550 -24.23 -37.61 -20.21
N PRO A 551 -24.15 -37.22 -18.92
CA PRO A 551 -23.01 -36.48 -18.40
C PRO A 551 -21.80 -37.42 -18.28
N PHE A 552 -20.61 -36.89 -18.54
CA PHE A 552 -19.36 -37.61 -18.30
C PHE A 552 -18.26 -36.68 -17.81
N GLU A 553 -17.33 -37.27 -17.07
CA GLU A 553 -16.03 -36.69 -16.74
C GLU A 553 -14.98 -37.75 -17.05
N MET A 554 -13.96 -37.36 -17.81
CA MET A 554 -12.87 -38.26 -18.14
C MET A 554 -11.52 -37.54 -18.10
N ALA A 555 -10.48 -38.26 -17.70
CA ALA A 555 -9.12 -37.75 -17.78
C ALA A 555 -8.57 -37.97 -19.20
N ILE A 556 -8.05 -36.90 -19.81
CA ILE A 556 -7.26 -36.96 -21.04
C ILE A 556 -5.91 -36.32 -20.74
N GLY A 557 -4.87 -37.14 -20.61
CA GLY A 557 -3.59 -36.70 -20.04
C GLY A 557 -3.76 -36.28 -18.58
N ASP A 558 -3.24 -35.11 -18.21
CA ASP A 558 -3.33 -34.52 -16.87
C ASP A 558 -4.59 -33.65 -16.66
N THR A 559 -5.43 -33.50 -17.69
CA THR A 559 -6.60 -32.60 -17.69
C THR A 559 -7.90 -33.39 -17.61
N VAL A 560 -8.83 -32.97 -16.75
CA VAL A 560 -10.17 -33.54 -16.69
C VAL A 560 -11.07 -32.82 -17.69
N VAL A 561 -11.62 -33.56 -18.64
CA VAL A 561 -12.58 -33.07 -19.63
C VAL A 561 -13.98 -33.49 -19.21
N ARG A 562 -14.87 -32.51 -19.08
CA ARG A 562 -16.29 -32.71 -18.78
C ARG A 562 -17.16 -32.35 -19.96
N GLY A 563 -18.24 -33.10 -20.14
CA GLY A 563 -19.19 -32.86 -21.20
C GLY A 563 -20.49 -33.58 -20.98
N ARG A 564 -21.37 -33.43 -21.97
CA ARG A 564 -22.64 -34.13 -22.03
C ARG A 564 -22.84 -34.65 -23.44
N ILE A 565 -23.21 -35.91 -23.56
CA ILE A 565 -23.53 -36.55 -24.83
C ILE A 565 -25.03 -36.41 -25.08
N ASP A 566 -25.41 -35.74 -26.16
CA ASP A 566 -26.82 -35.43 -26.44
C ASP A 566 -27.67 -36.70 -26.59
N ALA A 567 -27.28 -37.63 -27.47
CA ALA A 567 -28.00 -38.90 -27.64
C ALA A 567 -27.09 -40.05 -28.12
N VAL A 568 -27.44 -41.27 -27.71
CA VAL A 568 -26.78 -42.49 -28.17
C VAL A 568 -27.83 -43.50 -28.63
N PHE A 569 -27.63 -44.09 -29.81
CA PHE A 569 -28.52 -45.10 -30.38
C PHE A 569 -27.80 -46.43 -30.57
N ALA A 570 -28.49 -47.54 -30.37
CA ALA A 570 -27.97 -48.86 -30.71
C ALA A 570 -28.03 -49.08 -32.21
N ASP A 571 -26.96 -49.61 -32.79
CA ASP A 571 -26.91 -49.98 -34.19
C ASP A 571 -27.22 -51.48 -34.40
N PRO A 572 -27.77 -51.87 -35.57
CA PRO A 572 -28.18 -53.26 -35.83
C PRO A 572 -27.03 -54.28 -35.80
N ASP A 573 -25.78 -53.83 -35.94
CA ASP A 573 -24.56 -54.63 -35.89
C ASP A 573 -24.04 -54.86 -34.45
N GLY A 574 -24.79 -54.41 -33.44
CA GLY A 574 -24.43 -54.53 -32.03
C GLY A 574 -23.51 -53.42 -31.52
N GLY A 575 -23.16 -52.44 -32.36
CA GLY A 575 -22.46 -51.21 -31.96
C GLY A 575 -23.38 -50.12 -31.45
N ALA A 576 -22.81 -48.95 -31.14
CA ALA A 576 -23.56 -47.75 -30.78
C ALA A 576 -23.15 -46.56 -31.65
N ILE A 577 -24.08 -45.65 -31.92
CA ILE A 577 -23.81 -44.38 -32.58
C ILE A 577 -24.17 -43.22 -31.65
N VAL A 578 -23.17 -42.41 -31.33
CA VAL A 578 -23.30 -41.14 -30.62
C VAL A 578 -23.72 -40.07 -31.61
N VAL A 579 -24.75 -39.30 -31.28
CA VAL A 579 -25.26 -38.22 -32.12
C VAL A 579 -25.29 -36.92 -31.32
N ASP A 580 -24.68 -35.87 -31.88
CA ASP A 580 -24.75 -34.50 -31.37
C ASP A 580 -25.64 -33.66 -32.31
N TRP A 581 -26.59 -32.93 -31.72
CA TRP A 581 -27.55 -32.13 -32.47
C TRP A 581 -27.03 -30.70 -32.68
N LYS A 582 -26.92 -30.29 -33.94
CA LYS A 582 -26.55 -28.92 -34.31
C LYS A 582 -27.73 -28.19 -34.95
N THR A 583 -28.06 -27.01 -34.43
CA THR A 583 -29.11 -26.13 -34.95
C THR A 583 -28.63 -25.17 -36.05
N GLY A 584 -27.31 -24.98 -36.18
CA GLY A 584 -26.68 -24.14 -37.20
C GLY A 584 -26.47 -24.84 -38.55
N GLU A 585 -25.70 -24.20 -39.44
CA GLU A 585 -25.35 -24.76 -40.75
C GLU A 585 -24.16 -25.74 -40.67
N PRO A 586 -24.08 -26.72 -41.60
CA PRO A 586 -22.93 -27.61 -41.69
C PRO A 586 -21.63 -26.86 -41.98
N PRO A 587 -20.50 -27.22 -41.34
CA PRO A 587 -19.21 -26.58 -41.58
C PRO A 587 -18.71 -26.86 -42.99
N GLU A 588 -18.28 -25.81 -43.69
CA GLU A 588 -17.68 -25.92 -45.02
C GLU A 588 -16.15 -26.10 -44.93
N GLY A 589 -15.63 -27.13 -45.61
CA GLY A 589 -14.20 -27.38 -45.75
C GLY A 589 -13.61 -28.39 -44.76
N SER A 590 -12.59 -29.13 -45.22
CA SER A 590 -11.99 -30.25 -44.49
C SER A 590 -11.44 -29.87 -43.12
N ARG A 591 -10.87 -28.67 -42.96
CA ARG A 591 -10.31 -28.19 -41.69
C ARG A 591 -11.38 -27.90 -40.64
N ALA A 592 -12.51 -27.30 -41.03
CA ALA A 592 -13.61 -27.02 -40.11
C ALA A 592 -14.28 -28.32 -39.62
N ILE A 593 -14.43 -29.30 -40.52
CA ILE A 593 -14.91 -30.64 -40.19
C ILE A 593 -13.95 -31.35 -39.23
N SER A 594 -12.62 -31.26 -39.45
CA SER A 594 -11.62 -31.84 -38.54
C SER A 594 -11.64 -31.21 -37.15
N HIS A 595 -11.82 -29.89 -37.03
CA HIS A 595 -11.95 -29.23 -35.72
C HIS A 595 -13.24 -29.62 -35.01
N ALA A 596 -14.37 -29.71 -35.73
CA ALA A 596 -15.63 -30.19 -35.16
C ALA A 596 -15.55 -31.67 -34.72
N ALA A 597 -14.79 -32.50 -35.45
CA ALA A 597 -14.60 -33.92 -35.13
C ALA A 597 -13.91 -34.16 -33.77
N VAL A 598 -13.20 -33.16 -33.21
CA VAL A 598 -12.63 -33.21 -31.85
C VAL A 598 -13.74 -33.45 -30.82
N GLN A 599 -14.87 -32.75 -30.94
CA GLN A 599 -16.01 -32.91 -30.02
C GLN A 599 -16.54 -34.36 -30.04
N LEU A 600 -16.79 -34.88 -31.25
CA LEU A 600 -17.29 -36.24 -31.43
C LEU A 600 -16.29 -37.31 -30.99
N ALA A 601 -14.99 -37.06 -31.15
CA ALA A 601 -13.95 -37.97 -30.65
C ALA A 601 -13.98 -38.08 -29.13
N VAL A 602 -14.11 -36.96 -28.42
CA VAL A 602 -14.25 -36.97 -26.96
C VAL A 602 -15.51 -37.72 -26.54
N TYR A 603 -16.66 -37.48 -27.19
CA TYR A 603 -17.91 -38.20 -26.88
C TYR A 603 -17.82 -39.70 -27.17
N ARG A 604 -17.18 -40.08 -28.27
CA ARG A 604 -16.93 -41.48 -28.64
C ARG A 604 -16.07 -42.20 -27.58
N LEU A 605 -14.99 -41.55 -27.13
CA LEU A 605 -14.13 -42.08 -26.07
C LEU A 605 -14.85 -42.15 -24.72
N ALA A 606 -15.62 -41.12 -24.37
CA ALA A 606 -16.40 -41.09 -23.15
C ALA A 606 -17.43 -42.23 -23.10
N TRP A 607 -18.20 -42.44 -24.18
CA TRP A 607 -19.17 -43.53 -24.23
C TRP A 607 -18.52 -44.91 -24.21
N ALA A 608 -17.42 -45.10 -24.94
CA ALA A 608 -16.66 -46.35 -24.94
C ALA A 608 -16.13 -46.68 -23.53
N ALA A 609 -15.63 -45.68 -22.79
CA ALA A 609 -15.18 -45.84 -21.42
C ALA A 609 -16.33 -46.15 -20.45
N LEU A 610 -17.46 -45.45 -20.58
CA LEU A 610 -18.65 -45.68 -19.74
C LEU A 610 -19.23 -47.10 -19.90
N GLN A 611 -19.21 -47.65 -21.12
CA GLN A 611 -19.74 -48.99 -21.43
C GLN A 611 -18.69 -50.11 -21.36
N GLY A 612 -17.41 -49.77 -21.17
CA GLY A 612 -16.31 -50.74 -21.15
C GLY A 612 -16.11 -51.46 -22.49
N CYS A 613 -16.35 -50.80 -23.62
CA CYS A 613 -16.23 -51.38 -24.96
C CYS A 613 -15.10 -50.74 -25.79
N PRO A 614 -14.58 -51.42 -26.83
CA PRO A 614 -13.57 -50.82 -27.72
C PRO A 614 -14.14 -49.60 -28.46
N GLU A 615 -13.32 -48.56 -28.64
CA GLU A 615 -13.71 -47.35 -29.39
C GLU A 615 -14.19 -47.66 -30.82
N SER A 616 -13.73 -48.75 -31.43
CA SER A 616 -14.15 -49.19 -32.77
C SER A 616 -15.61 -49.64 -32.84
N ALA A 617 -16.23 -49.96 -31.71
CA ALA A 617 -17.64 -50.33 -31.60
C ALA A 617 -18.57 -49.11 -31.48
N VAL A 618 -18.01 -47.90 -31.36
CA VAL A 618 -18.77 -46.65 -31.18
C VAL A 618 -18.56 -45.74 -32.39
N ARG A 619 -19.61 -45.47 -33.15
CA ARG A 619 -19.65 -44.46 -34.21
C ARG A 619 -20.07 -43.11 -33.62
N ALA A 620 -19.71 -42.00 -34.27
CA ALA A 620 -20.14 -40.67 -33.85
C ALA A 620 -20.53 -39.80 -35.05
N ALA A 621 -21.59 -39.02 -34.93
CA ALA A 621 -22.13 -38.21 -36.02
C ALA A 621 -22.69 -36.87 -35.52
N PHE A 622 -22.62 -35.84 -36.37
CA PHE A 622 -23.39 -34.62 -36.19
C PHE A 622 -24.67 -34.70 -37.02
N HIS A 623 -25.80 -34.30 -36.44
CA HIS A 623 -27.03 -34.09 -37.21
C HIS A 623 -27.41 -32.61 -37.21
N TYR A 624 -27.40 -32.01 -38.40
CA TYR A 624 -27.72 -30.61 -38.62
C TYR A 624 -29.22 -30.48 -38.90
N VAL A 625 -29.98 -30.19 -37.85
CA VAL A 625 -31.46 -30.30 -37.82
C VAL A 625 -32.13 -29.44 -38.89
N ARG A 626 -31.62 -28.22 -39.11
CA ARG A 626 -32.17 -27.28 -40.10
C ARG A 626 -32.03 -27.79 -41.53
N SER A 627 -30.93 -28.47 -41.84
CA SER A 627 -30.63 -29.01 -43.18
C SER A 627 -31.08 -30.46 -43.37
N GLY A 628 -31.38 -31.17 -42.28
CA GLY A 628 -31.68 -32.61 -42.29
C GLY A 628 -30.48 -33.50 -42.62
N VAL A 629 -29.27 -32.95 -42.69
CA VAL A 629 -28.05 -33.68 -43.07
C VAL A 629 -27.37 -34.26 -41.82
N THR A 630 -27.00 -35.55 -41.89
CA THR A 630 -26.11 -36.18 -40.91
C THR A 630 -24.72 -36.33 -41.49
N ILE A 631 -23.72 -35.82 -40.78
CA ILE A 631 -22.30 -35.91 -41.15
C ILE A 631 -21.61 -36.88 -40.22
N VAL A 632 -21.01 -37.92 -40.79
CA VAL A 632 -20.15 -38.89 -40.08
C VAL A 632 -18.71 -38.60 -40.52
N PRO A 633 -17.83 -38.07 -39.64
CA PRO A 633 -16.43 -37.86 -39.99
C PRO A 633 -15.70 -39.18 -40.30
N ASP A 634 -14.89 -39.19 -41.36
CA ASP A 634 -14.11 -40.38 -41.75
C ASP A 634 -12.93 -40.68 -40.80
N LYS A 635 -12.48 -39.68 -40.05
CA LYS A 635 -11.35 -39.76 -39.11
C LYS A 635 -11.66 -39.02 -37.82
N PHE A 636 -11.32 -39.64 -36.70
CA PHE A 636 -11.41 -39.05 -35.36
C PHE A 636 -10.01 -38.97 -34.75
N PRO A 637 -9.65 -37.86 -34.07
CA PRO A 637 -8.41 -37.79 -33.33
C PRO A 637 -8.39 -38.84 -32.20
N GLY A 638 -7.26 -39.53 -32.06
CA GLY A 638 -7.07 -40.53 -31.02
C GLY A 638 -6.78 -39.92 -29.63
N PRO A 639 -6.73 -40.75 -28.57
CA PRO A 639 -6.43 -40.29 -27.21
C PRO A 639 -5.13 -39.49 -27.10
N ASP A 640 -4.06 -39.91 -27.79
CA ASP A 640 -2.76 -39.22 -27.78
C ASP A 640 -2.80 -37.87 -28.52
N GLU A 641 -3.57 -37.77 -29.60
CA GLU A 641 -3.75 -36.51 -30.33
C GLU A 641 -4.58 -35.49 -29.51
N LEU A 642 -5.60 -35.98 -28.78
CA LEU A 642 -6.35 -35.18 -27.83
C LEU A 642 -5.50 -34.76 -26.64
N ALA A 643 -4.66 -35.65 -26.10
CA ALA A 643 -3.71 -35.32 -25.05
C ALA A 643 -2.66 -34.30 -25.53
N ALA A 644 -2.21 -34.37 -26.79
CA ALA A 644 -1.29 -33.39 -27.37
C ALA A 644 -1.91 -32.00 -27.55
N LEU A 645 -3.23 -31.91 -27.79
CA LEU A 645 -3.97 -30.64 -27.81
C LEU A 645 -4.09 -30.00 -26.42
N LEU A 646 -4.11 -30.83 -25.37
CA LEU A 646 -4.25 -30.41 -23.97
C LEU A 646 -2.91 -30.20 -23.28
N GLY A 647 -1.85 -30.86 -23.75
CA GLY A 647 -0.50 -30.70 -23.27
C GLY A 647 0.06 -29.33 -23.64
N ASP A 648 0.88 -28.75 -22.76
CA ASP A 648 1.79 -27.70 -23.17
C ASP A 648 2.66 -28.30 -24.28
N THR A 649 2.53 -27.80 -25.50
CA THR A 649 3.52 -28.03 -26.55
C THR A 649 4.84 -27.47 -26.03
N ARG A 650 5.62 -28.33 -25.36
CA ARG A 650 7.02 -28.12 -25.08
C ARG A 650 7.76 -28.44 -26.37
N PRO A 651 8.32 -27.45 -27.09
CA PRO A 651 9.59 -27.67 -27.75
C PRO A 651 10.70 -27.88 -26.70
#